data_AF-A0A965NF45-F1
#
_entry.id   AF-A0A965NF45-F1
#
_cell.length_a   1.000
_cell.length_b   1.000
_cell.length_c   1.000
_cell.angle_alpha   90.00
_cell.angle_beta   90.00
_cell.angle_gamma   90.00
#
_symmetry.space_group_name_H-M   'P 1'
#
loop_
_entity.id
_entity.type
_entity.pdbx_description
1 polymer ?
#
loop_
_entity_poly.entity_id
_entity_poly.type
_entity_poly.pdbx_seq_one_letter_code
_entity_poly.pdbx_strand_id
1 'polypeptide(L)'
;SFTNPNGSNATGGTLTKVGTGILTLSGSTSAWTNGTNVNGGVLRLGASGVLSTTGTMTIANAAGPSQLELSPTFTQTLAAITFGGSGAGASSQGNVLIGSTATLTLGGTTTFTSTSNPLGAVISGSGSLSTGSASKTFTIGNSTATDVEITISTPITSTGGITLGAGTAYTNAGNLLSSGDNTYTGTTQINGGAGTLTFKGNNASMSGVTTLYGGVLALDYTTNNNRKISSGILTLVGGSIVATGNASATTADTVASTTLASGGRSSITLNSGSGQALNFTLGTITRAAGAGTLRVTLPTSGSLSIGATANPTAGYLPYAAVNTASGYMFGTVSSGTLIAYSSTATDAIGSWSANQNVTDTQSSASSVYSGTLAAPGLSINSLRFNAAGTSTVAIANNVALNIAGGGVMTTSAVGANAASITGGYLTSTAAELVFLQDNTSQAFTVSSRIIGSTAVTMGGTGGLTNANLTLNSASNYFTGTTTISGGTLQVSGGNAIGDTSPVTFANSGSNPTLSLGASVTETIGSLSGGGTTGGTISLGSAAVLTINQTSGLTFSGFLNSNTNSNAKIIKSGSGTLTVDQAVGANYNGIFEISQGQVTFSGNVNQLAAVTSLILSGPTAVLSLLNDQTSAVGSRIFDTATVTLSNTAGALGLYMSRTAGTTTGTETVGPLTLNAGQNTITADGTAASRIAAIKFTNATPLVRNNYSTALLLARNFDTTSTQGGRIVFSVTPGGAIGGAGAAASTTISIFPYFIGENTAAAPVAATNVGNSFVMFVDGTLGVRPLNLTTEYVVDSAAPATGTNNVRYTVTNAITTPAAINSLVLDSAAGVALTGSVSSMEITSGAILAAGTGSSSISTLTGLTSGATPVPYHVYVTNASGVLTLNTPLTSAAPLVKSGAGTLVLSSASNAFTDLYLNLGTVQADALNKLGSGALNFFGGTLKFGAAFDATSGPKTILIGTGGATFDTNGFSPTFANAIGNSGAGSLTKIGTGTLTLNGAASYTGATTVSAGTLAIGVNSAIGTGALTVSSAATLAMGAFNATISGLTLSAASANVISGSGTLTVNGDATLNQGSIAPVLAGTMNLLKTTASQTVTLSNAASTFTGLTWIQDGTLSVTALADAGANSSLGAATGANAGILIGNGASTTATLAYSSASSSSSNRAILLAGTTGGATIDSGA
;
A
#
# COMPACT_ATOMS: atom_id res chain seq x y z
N SER A 1 60.81 -20.53 -4.06
CA SER A 1 60.11 -20.18 -2.80
C SER A 1 60.49 -18.78 -2.41
N PHE A 2 59.51 -17.94 -2.08
CA PHE A 2 59.76 -16.66 -1.43
C PHE A 2 59.55 -16.84 0.08
N THR A 3 60.60 -16.59 0.84
CA THR A 3 60.57 -16.41 2.29
C THR A 3 60.79 -14.92 2.50
N ASN A 4 59.86 -14.20 3.13
CA ASN A 4 59.98 -12.75 3.28
C ASN A 4 61.28 -12.42 4.05
N PRO A 5 62.20 -11.59 3.51
CA PRO A 5 63.41 -11.17 4.21
C PRO A 5 63.15 -10.17 5.36
N ASN A 6 61.99 -9.50 5.36
CA ASN A 6 61.72 -8.40 6.29
C ASN A 6 60.72 -8.83 7.36
N GLY A 7 61.25 -9.30 8.48
CA GLY A 7 60.53 -9.27 9.75
C GLY A 7 60.14 -7.82 10.06
N SER A 8 58.85 -7.58 10.30
CA SER A 8 58.23 -6.30 10.64
C SER A 8 58.25 -5.19 9.56
N ASN A 9 57.06 -4.64 9.23
CA ASN A 9 56.82 -3.37 8.52
C ASN A 9 56.89 -3.30 6.97
N ALA A 10 56.17 -4.17 6.25
CA ALA A 10 55.62 -3.77 4.95
C ALA A 10 54.09 -3.66 5.08
N THR A 11 53.59 -2.47 5.40
CA THR A 11 52.16 -2.15 5.37
C THR A 11 51.78 -1.71 3.96
N GLY A 12 50.95 -2.47 3.24
CA GLY A 12 50.16 -1.92 2.12
C GLY A 12 50.44 -2.36 0.67
N GLY A 13 50.86 -3.60 0.37
CA GLY A 13 51.05 -4.08 -1.01
C GLY A 13 50.01 -5.08 -1.51
N THR A 14 49.79 -5.15 -2.85
CA THR A 14 49.03 -6.22 -3.54
C THR A 14 50.01 -7.25 -4.10
N LEU A 15 49.82 -8.54 -3.80
CA LEU A 15 50.63 -9.61 -4.38
C LEU A 15 50.10 -9.97 -5.77
N THR A 16 50.90 -9.88 -6.83
CA THR A 16 50.48 -10.29 -8.19
C THR A 16 51.40 -11.39 -8.72
N LYS A 17 50.82 -12.57 -8.99
CA LYS A 17 51.50 -13.71 -9.62
C LYS A 17 51.21 -13.72 -11.13
N VAL A 18 52.27 -13.68 -11.92
CA VAL A 18 52.25 -13.80 -13.39
C VAL A 18 53.17 -14.94 -13.87
N GLY A 19 53.06 -15.33 -15.15
CA GLY A 19 53.88 -16.37 -15.78
C GLY A 19 53.47 -17.80 -15.41
N THR A 20 53.86 -18.80 -16.21
CA THR A 20 53.36 -20.19 -16.11
C THR A 20 53.96 -21.01 -14.94
N GLY A 21 55.06 -20.55 -14.34
CA GLY A 21 55.75 -21.27 -13.26
C GLY A 21 55.03 -21.23 -11.91
N ILE A 22 55.64 -21.87 -10.91
CA ILE A 22 55.09 -21.99 -9.54
C ILE A 22 55.81 -21.04 -8.57
N LEU A 23 55.04 -20.23 -7.84
CA LEU A 23 55.50 -19.41 -6.72
C LEU A 23 55.02 -20.01 -5.40
N THR A 24 55.93 -20.49 -4.56
CA THR A 24 55.59 -20.98 -3.21
C THR A 24 55.84 -19.91 -2.14
N LEU A 25 54.84 -19.64 -1.30
CA LEU A 25 54.91 -18.79 -0.10
C LEU A 25 55.12 -19.68 1.14
N SER A 26 56.10 -19.37 1.98
CA SER A 26 56.49 -20.25 3.12
C SER A 26 56.64 -19.53 4.47
N GLY A 27 56.25 -18.25 4.56
CA GLY A 27 56.33 -17.46 5.80
C GLY A 27 55.18 -17.74 6.77
N SER A 28 55.25 -17.21 8.00
CA SER A 28 54.23 -17.40 9.04
C SER A 28 53.21 -16.26 9.19
N THR A 29 53.39 -15.13 8.47
CA THR A 29 52.50 -13.95 8.51
C THR A 29 52.40 -13.31 7.12
N SER A 30 51.22 -12.76 6.79
CA SER A 30 51.03 -12.01 5.53
C SER A 30 51.51 -10.57 5.67
N ALA A 31 52.37 -10.13 4.73
CA ALA A 31 52.80 -8.73 4.61
C ALA A 31 51.97 -7.95 3.55
N TRP A 32 51.07 -8.63 2.85
CA TRP A 32 50.31 -8.08 1.72
C TRP A 32 48.87 -7.82 2.17
N THR A 33 48.52 -6.59 2.49
CA THR A 33 47.18 -6.25 3.02
C THR A 33 46.18 -5.83 1.93
N ASN A 34 46.65 -5.38 0.74
CA ASN A 34 45.80 -4.77 -0.30
C ASN A 34 45.24 -5.76 -1.35
N GLY A 35 45.48 -7.06 -1.20
CA GLY A 35 44.88 -8.12 -2.03
C GLY A 35 45.89 -9.03 -2.74
N THR A 36 45.39 -10.00 -3.49
CA THR A 36 46.20 -10.99 -4.23
C THR A 36 45.63 -11.28 -5.61
N ASN A 37 46.42 -11.13 -6.66
CA ASN A 37 46.05 -11.44 -8.05
C ASN A 37 46.86 -12.64 -8.54
N VAL A 38 46.20 -13.66 -9.08
CA VAL A 38 46.85 -14.82 -9.71
C VAL A 38 46.44 -14.83 -11.18
N ASN A 39 47.32 -14.35 -12.05
CA ASN A 39 47.07 -14.13 -13.49
C ASN A 39 47.93 -15.06 -14.38
N GLY A 40 48.55 -16.08 -13.81
CA GLY A 40 49.21 -17.14 -14.56
C GLY A 40 49.97 -18.12 -13.66
N GLY A 41 49.99 -19.39 -14.04
CA GLY A 41 50.71 -20.44 -13.32
C GLY A 41 50.14 -20.72 -11.93
N VAL A 42 50.98 -21.21 -11.01
CA VAL A 42 50.53 -21.64 -9.67
C VAL A 42 51.08 -20.72 -8.58
N LEU A 43 50.21 -20.23 -7.70
CA LEU A 43 50.56 -19.65 -6.40
C LEU A 43 50.33 -20.71 -5.32
N ARG A 44 51.41 -21.29 -4.78
CA ARG A 44 51.36 -22.35 -3.76
C ARG A 44 51.56 -21.78 -2.35
N LEU A 45 50.73 -22.19 -1.41
CA LEU A 45 50.85 -21.87 0.00
C LEU A 45 51.52 -23.05 0.72
N GLY A 46 52.75 -22.83 1.17
CA GLY A 46 53.54 -23.77 1.96
C GLY A 46 53.54 -23.45 3.46
N ALA A 47 52.62 -22.61 3.93
CA ALA A 47 52.36 -22.30 5.33
C ALA A 47 50.92 -21.76 5.50
N SER A 48 50.35 -21.87 6.70
CA SER A 48 49.01 -21.34 7.02
C SER A 48 49.01 -19.82 7.15
N GLY A 49 47.92 -19.15 6.76
CA GLY A 49 47.70 -17.71 7.01
C GLY A 49 48.66 -16.75 6.28
N VAL A 50 49.26 -17.20 5.18
CA VAL A 50 50.24 -16.42 4.39
C VAL A 50 49.64 -15.34 3.51
N LEU A 51 48.34 -15.40 3.24
CA LEU A 51 47.60 -14.40 2.45
C LEU A 51 46.67 -13.56 3.34
N SER A 52 46.31 -12.38 2.82
CA SER A 52 45.42 -11.42 3.50
C SER A 52 44.05 -12.02 3.79
N THR A 53 43.54 -11.73 4.99
CA THR A 53 42.14 -12.01 5.37
C THR A 53 41.20 -10.84 5.05
N THR A 54 41.74 -9.66 4.71
CA THR A 54 40.97 -8.42 4.43
C THR A 54 41.07 -7.97 2.97
N GLY A 55 42.19 -8.27 2.30
CA GLY A 55 42.41 -7.95 0.90
C GLY A 55 41.73 -8.96 -0.02
N THR A 56 41.09 -8.49 -1.10
CA THR A 56 40.40 -9.36 -2.06
C THR A 56 41.38 -10.19 -2.88
N MET A 57 40.96 -11.39 -3.26
CA MET A 57 41.69 -12.24 -4.18
C MET A 57 41.05 -12.24 -5.56
N THR A 58 41.84 -12.07 -6.61
CA THR A 58 41.40 -12.25 -8.00
C THR A 58 42.22 -13.35 -8.67
N ILE A 59 41.56 -14.29 -9.34
CA ILE A 59 42.20 -15.41 -10.05
C ILE A 59 41.75 -15.40 -11.51
N ALA A 60 42.70 -15.55 -12.43
CA ALA A 60 42.49 -15.61 -13.87
C ALA A 60 41.93 -14.31 -14.50
N ASN A 61 42.41 -13.15 -14.06
CA ASN A 61 42.15 -11.86 -14.75
C ASN A 61 43.14 -11.61 -15.91
N ALA A 62 43.47 -12.67 -16.65
CA ALA A 62 44.35 -12.69 -17.82
C ALA A 62 44.16 -14.01 -18.57
N ALA A 63 44.61 -14.08 -19.83
CA ALA A 63 44.55 -15.31 -20.64
C ALA A 63 45.42 -16.44 -20.06
N GLY A 64 44.91 -17.68 -20.12
CA GLY A 64 45.58 -18.88 -19.66
C GLY A 64 45.21 -19.32 -18.23
N PRO A 65 45.65 -20.53 -17.81
CA PRO A 65 45.30 -21.09 -16.52
C PRO A 65 46.05 -20.42 -15.36
N SER A 66 45.32 -20.15 -14.29
CA SER A 66 45.82 -19.56 -13.05
C SER A 66 45.32 -20.36 -11.87
N GLN A 67 46.20 -20.74 -10.95
CA GLN A 67 45.86 -21.63 -9.84
C GLN A 67 46.36 -21.10 -8.49
N LEU A 68 45.48 -21.04 -7.49
CA LEU A 68 45.87 -21.04 -6.09
C LEU A 68 45.99 -22.49 -5.61
N GLU A 69 47.05 -22.83 -4.90
CA GLU A 69 47.23 -24.17 -4.33
C GLU A 69 47.55 -24.08 -2.84
N LEU A 70 46.77 -24.73 -1.99
CA LEU A 70 47.09 -24.96 -0.59
C LEU A 70 47.80 -26.30 -0.49
N SER A 71 49.06 -26.32 -0.05
CA SER A 71 49.74 -27.58 0.24
C SER A 71 49.08 -28.31 1.44
N PRO A 72 49.27 -29.63 1.58
CA PRO A 72 48.65 -30.40 2.66
C PRO A 72 48.84 -29.78 4.04
N THR A 73 47.86 -29.98 4.93
CA THR A 73 47.83 -29.51 6.35
C THR A 73 47.69 -28.01 6.58
N PHE A 74 47.85 -27.16 5.56
CA PHE A 74 47.78 -25.71 5.75
C PHE A 74 46.36 -25.15 5.68
N THR A 75 46.10 -24.11 6.46
CA THR A 75 44.81 -23.43 6.50
C THR A 75 44.95 -21.98 6.05
N GLN A 76 43.98 -21.49 5.29
CA GLN A 76 43.96 -20.10 4.82
C GLN A 76 42.55 -19.55 4.92
N THR A 77 42.38 -18.35 5.45
CA THR A 77 41.14 -17.57 5.30
C THR A 77 41.37 -16.47 4.27
N LEU A 78 40.51 -16.35 3.27
CA LEU A 78 40.57 -15.26 2.29
C LEU A 78 39.41 -14.29 2.53
N ALA A 79 39.53 -13.05 2.06
CA ALA A 79 38.39 -12.12 2.02
C ALA A 79 37.38 -12.56 0.94
N ALA A 80 37.10 -11.71 -0.06
CA ALA A 80 36.35 -12.11 -1.25
C ALA A 80 37.28 -12.77 -2.29
N ILE A 81 36.75 -13.77 -3.03
CA ILE A 81 37.43 -14.38 -4.17
C ILE A 81 36.68 -13.98 -5.43
N THR A 82 37.39 -13.47 -6.44
CA THR A 82 36.84 -13.17 -7.75
C THR A 82 37.56 -14.00 -8.81
N PHE A 83 36.82 -14.81 -9.53
CA PHE A 83 37.29 -15.49 -10.73
C PHE A 83 37.00 -14.61 -11.95
N GLY A 84 38.02 -14.39 -12.77
CA GLY A 84 37.96 -13.53 -13.95
C GLY A 84 38.27 -12.07 -13.68
N GLY A 85 37.68 -11.20 -14.48
CA GLY A 85 37.85 -9.74 -14.46
C GLY A 85 37.91 -9.17 -15.88
N SER A 86 38.13 -7.86 -16.02
CA SER A 86 38.15 -7.18 -17.34
C SER A 86 39.26 -7.64 -18.28
N GLY A 87 40.30 -8.30 -17.76
CA GLY A 87 41.40 -8.89 -18.53
C GLY A 87 41.20 -10.37 -18.86
N ALA A 88 40.10 -11.00 -18.44
CA ALA A 88 39.84 -12.41 -18.73
C ALA A 88 39.38 -12.60 -20.19
N GLY A 89 39.90 -13.65 -20.85
CA GLY A 89 39.53 -14.05 -22.21
C GLY A 89 39.03 -15.50 -22.26
N ALA A 90 38.81 -16.03 -23.47
CA ALA A 90 38.24 -17.37 -23.67
C ALA A 90 39.11 -18.55 -23.15
N SER A 91 40.39 -18.32 -22.87
CA SER A 91 41.32 -19.31 -22.31
C SER A 91 41.60 -19.12 -20.82
N SER A 92 40.99 -18.11 -20.19
CA SER A 92 41.17 -17.84 -18.76
C SER A 92 40.51 -18.93 -17.94
N GLN A 93 41.25 -19.64 -17.10
CA GLN A 93 40.67 -20.60 -16.16
C GLN A 93 41.24 -20.35 -14.77
N GLY A 94 40.34 -20.10 -13.82
CA GLY A 94 40.70 -19.86 -12.42
C GLY A 94 40.51 -21.12 -11.59
N ASN A 95 41.60 -21.62 -11.04
CA ASN A 95 41.64 -22.87 -10.28
C ASN A 95 42.04 -22.61 -8.82
N VAL A 96 41.46 -23.38 -7.90
CA VAL A 96 41.89 -23.47 -6.51
C VAL A 96 42.04 -24.95 -6.17
N LEU A 97 43.24 -25.36 -5.77
CA LEU A 97 43.54 -26.72 -5.35
C LEU A 97 43.78 -26.75 -3.83
N ILE A 98 43.00 -27.53 -3.10
CA ILE A 98 43.08 -27.69 -1.64
C ILE A 98 43.70 -29.05 -1.33
N GLY A 99 44.95 -29.05 -0.87
CA GLY A 99 45.70 -30.27 -0.52
C GLY A 99 45.05 -31.07 0.60
N SER A 100 45.46 -32.32 0.78
CA SER A 100 44.91 -33.21 1.81
C SER A 100 44.98 -32.57 3.20
N THR A 101 43.89 -32.65 3.96
CA THR A 101 43.74 -32.03 5.31
C THR A 101 43.87 -30.50 5.36
N ALA A 102 44.17 -29.84 4.25
CA ALA A 102 44.18 -28.39 4.16
C ALA A 102 42.74 -27.85 4.21
N THR A 103 42.57 -26.63 4.71
CA THR A 103 41.26 -25.95 4.75
C THR A 103 41.36 -24.55 4.18
N LEU A 104 40.53 -24.25 3.18
CA LEU A 104 40.32 -22.88 2.70
C LEU A 104 39.03 -22.34 3.30
N THR A 105 39.10 -21.29 4.10
CA THR A 105 37.92 -20.60 4.64
C THR A 105 37.60 -19.35 3.80
N LEU A 106 36.37 -19.26 3.33
CA LEU A 106 35.84 -18.07 2.65
C LEU A 106 35.45 -17.03 3.69
N GLY A 107 36.02 -15.84 3.64
CA GLY A 107 35.70 -14.71 4.52
C GLY A 107 34.67 -13.74 3.92
N GLY A 108 34.52 -13.71 2.59
CA GLY A 108 33.58 -12.86 1.86
C GLY A 108 32.89 -13.58 0.70
N THR A 109 32.30 -12.79 -0.22
CA THR A 109 31.60 -13.29 -1.41
C THR A 109 32.57 -13.92 -2.40
N THR A 110 32.17 -15.04 -3.01
CA THR A 110 32.85 -15.62 -4.17
C THR A 110 32.15 -15.17 -5.44
N THR A 111 32.87 -14.62 -6.40
CA THR A 111 32.29 -14.02 -7.61
C THR A 111 32.88 -14.64 -8.88
N PHE A 112 32.05 -14.92 -9.87
CA PHE A 112 32.49 -15.22 -11.24
C PHE A 112 31.99 -14.14 -12.19
N THR A 113 32.89 -13.53 -12.95
CA THR A 113 32.59 -12.33 -13.76
C THR A 113 32.79 -12.52 -15.27
N SER A 114 33.34 -13.64 -15.72
CA SER A 114 33.69 -13.87 -17.13
C SER A 114 32.53 -14.52 -17.93
N THR A 115 31.52 -13.73 -18.29
CA THR A 115 30.24 -14.18 -18.91
C THR A 115 30.32 -14.69 -20.36
N SER A 116 31.52 -14.83 -20.93
CA SER A 116 31.72 -15.43 -22.27
C SER A 116 32.87 -16.43 -22.30
N ASN A 117 33.23 -16.95 -21.12
CA ASN A 117 34.31 -17.90 -20.95
C ASN A 117 33.77 -19.35 -21.00
N PRO A 118 34.29 -20.21 -21.89
CA PRO A 118 33.86 -21.62 -21.96
C PRO A 118 34.46 -22.53 -20.88
N LEU A 119 35.46 -22.08 -20.12
CA LEU A 119 36.23 -22.97 -19.21
C LEU A 119 35.78 -22.96 -17.73
N GLY A 120 34.99 -21.97 -17.31
CA GLY A 120 34.57 -21.81 -15.91
C GLY A 120 35.73 -21.68 -14.91
N ALA A 121 35.40 -21.76 -13.61
CA ALA A 121 36.33 -21.80 -12.49
C ALA A 121 36.16 -23.10 -11.69
N VAL A 122 37.24 -23.60 -11.09
CA VAL A 122 37.25 -24.89 -10.38
C VAL A 122 37.90 -24.77 -9.01
N ILE A 123 37.21 -25.24 -7.97
CA ILE A 123 37.76 -25.46 -6.63
C ILE A 123 37.80 -26.98 -6.40
N SER A 124 38.99 -27.55 -6.29
CA SER A 124 39.22 -29.01 -6.27
C SER A 124 40.28 -29.41 -5.24
N GLY A 125 40.49 -30.73 -5.07
CA GLY A 125 41.41 -31.30 -4.09
C GLY A 125 40.74 -32.15 -3.02
N SER A 126 41.54 -32.75 -2.14
CA SER A 126 41.10 -33.67 -1.08
C SER A 126 41.01 -33.03 0.30
N GLY A 127 41.40 -31.76 0.43
CA GLY A 127 41.10 -30.96 1.62
C GLY A 127 39.67 -30.41 1.62
N SER A 128 39.40 -29.43 2.47
CA SER A 128 38.05 -28.87 2.63
C SER A 128 37.97 -27.38 2.29
N LEU A 129 36.84 -26.99 1.69
CA LEU A 129 36.38 -25.61 1.63
C LEU A 129 35.47 -25.34 2.84
N SER A 130 35.64 -24.23 3.54
CA SER A 130 34.84 -23.86 4.70
C SER A 130 34.19 -22.50 4.48
N THR A 131 32.93 -22.35 4.84
CA THR A 131 32.22 -21.04 4.80
C THR A 131 32.29 -20.30 6.14
N GLY A 132 32.96 -20.87 7.15
CA GLY A 132 33.02 -20.31 8.51
C GLY A 132 31.73 -20.51 9.28
N SER A 133 31.40 -19.60 10.19
CA SER A 133 30.20 -19.69 11.04
C SER A 133 28.91 -19.21 10.39
N ALA A 134 29.01 -18.28 9.44
CA ALA A 134 27.89 -17.70 8.69
C ALA A 134 27.87 -18.23 7.25
N SER A 135 26.70 -18.31 6.63
CA SER A 135 26.60 -18.67 5.20
C SER A 135 27.38 -17.71 4.32
N LYS A 136 27.89 -18.21 3.19
CA LYS A 136 28.67 -17.42 2.22
C LYS A 136 27.99 -17.36 0.87
N THR A 137 28.05 -16.18 0.27
CA THR A 137 27.39 -15.89 -1.00
C THR A 137 28.29 -16.21 -2.18
N PHE A 138 27.72 -16.85 -3.20
CA PHE A 138 28.28 -17.02 -4.52
C PHE A 138 27.50 -16.14 -5.49
N THR A 139 28.17 -15.20 -6.14
CA THR A 139 27.58 -14.32 -7.15
C THR A 139 28.16 -14.69 -8.51
N ILE A 140 27.35 -15.32 -9.35
CA ILE A 140 27.81 -15.91 -10.61
C ILE A 140 27.12 -15.20 -11.76
N GLY A 141 27.89 -14.51 -12.61
CA GLY A 141 27.36 -13.99 -13.87
C GLY A 141 27.07 -15.14 -14.84
N ASN A 142 25.88 -15.14 -15.45
CA ASN A 142 25.51 -16.14 -16.46
C ASN A 142 26.44 -16.07 -17.69
N SER A 143 27.08 -17.19 -18.03
CA SER A 143 27.90 -17.33 -19.23
C SER A 143 27.13 -18.05 -20.32
N THR A 144 26.99 -17.41 -21.49
CA THR A 144 26.34 -18.06 -22.65
C THR A 144 27.21 -19.15 -23.30
N ALA A 145 28.42 -19.38 -22.79
CA ALA A 145 29.44 -20.23 -23.41
C ALA A 145 29.89 -21.43 -22.55
N THR A 146 29.42 -21.54 -21.30
CA THR A 146 29.67 -22.72 -20.44
C THR A 146 28.37 -23.16 -19.77
N ASP A 147 28.23 -24.48 -19.56
CA ASP A 147 27.10 -25.04 -18.81
C ASP A 147 27.26 -24.84 -17.30
N VAL A 148 28.49 -24.64 -16.80
CA VAL A 148 28.82 -24.42 -15.37
C VAL A 148 29.96 -23.40 -15.22
N GLU A 149 29.71 -22.32 -14.49
CA GLU A 149 30.70 -21.27 -14.26
C GLU A 149 31.61 -21.52 -13.06
N ILE A 150 31.11 -22.14 -11.99
CA ILE A 150 31.93 -22.55 -10.84
C ILE A 150 31.64 -24.02 -10.53
N THR A 151 32.69 -24.83 -10.51
CA THR A 151 32.66 -26.21 -10.00
C THR A 151 33.42 -26.30 -8.69
N ILE A 152 32.80 -26.89 -7.67
CA ILE A 152 33.42 -27.20 -6.37
C ILE A 152 33.41 -28.72 -6.19
N SER A 153 34.57 -29.35 -6.31
CA SER A 153 34.74 -30.79 -6.14
C SER A 153 35.31 -31.17 -4.77
N THR A 154 35.79 -30.21 -3.98
CA THR A 154 36.19 -30.42 -2.58
C THR A 154 34.97 -30.45 -1.65
N PRO A 155 34.98 -31.27 -0.59
CA PRO A 155 34.02 -31.19 0.51
C PRO A 155 33.88 -29.79 1.10
N ILE A 156 32.63 -29.30 1.21
CA ILE A 156 32.32 -28.09 1.98
C ILE A 156 31.98 -28.49 3.42
N THR A 157 32.81 -28.09 4.38
CA THR A 157 32.67 -28.45 5.80
C THR A 157 32.71 -27.20 6.71
N SER A 158 31.59 -26.91 7.38
CA SER A 158 31.41 -25.70 8.20
C SER A 158 30.06 -25.67 8.92
N THR A 159 29.88 -24.73 9.86
CA THR A 159 28.54 -24.44 10.41
C THR A 159 27.77 -23.41 9.58
N GLY A 160 28.46 -22.58 8.79
CA GLY A 160 27.86 -21.73 7.77
C GLY A 160 27.45 -22.54 6.53
N GLY A 161 26.43 -22.08 5.81
CA GLY A 161 25.97 -22.70 4.56
C GLY A 161 26.36 -21.91 3.31
N ILE A 162 25.57 -22.09 2.25
CA ILE A 162 25.84 -21.54 0.91
C ILE A 162 24.62 -20.75 0.44
N THR A 163 24.85 -19.56 -0.08
CA THR A 163 23.81 -18.77 -0.75
C THR A 163 24.23 -18.52 -2.19
N LEU A 164 23.45 -18.99 -3.16
CA LEU A 164 23.55 -18.52 -4.55
C LEU A 164 22.82 -17.18 -4.64
N GLY A 165 23.57 -16.10 -4.83
CA GLY A 165 23.06 -14.73 -4.85
C GLY A 165 23.02 -14.14 -6.26
N ALA A 166 21.93 -13.46 -6.62
CA ALA A 166 21.96 -12.47 -7.70
C ALA A 166 22.86 -11.32 -7.27
N GLY A 167 23.93 -11.05 -8.02
CA GLY A 167 24.70 -9.84 -7.81
C GLY A 167 23.85 -8.64 -8.19
N THR A 168 24.03 -7.50 -7.52
CA THR A 168 23.39 -6.24 -7.90
C THR A 168 23.73 -5.78 -9.33
N ALA A 169 24.73 -6.41 -9.97
CA ALA A 169 25.18 -6.13 -11.33
C ALA A 169 24.71 -7.13 -12.40
N TYR A 170 24.00 -8.21 -12.04
CA TYR A 170 23.68 -9.29 -12.98
C TYR A 170 22.17 -9.59 -13.00
N THR A 171 21.54 -9.36 -14.16
CA THR A 171 20.12 -9.64 -14.39
C THR A 171 19.81 -11.14 -14.45
N ASN A 172 20.82 -11.99 -14.70
CA ASN A 172 20.72 -13.45 -14.68
C ASN A 172 21.87 -14.06 -13.86
N ALA A 173 21.52 -14.87 -12.86
CA ALA A 173 22.48 -15.70 -12.12
C ALA A 173 22.92 -16.91 -12.98
N GLY A 174 24.21 -17.25 -12.94
CA GLY A 174 24.77 -18.46 -13.57
C GLY A 174 24.69 -19.70 -12.68
N ASN A 175 25.45 -20.74 -13.03
CA ASN A 175 25.38 -22.08 -12.48
C ASN A 175 26.56 -22.40 -11.53
N LEU A 176 26.22 -22.95 -10.36
CA LEU A 176 27.17 -23.48 -9.37
C LEU A 176 27.00 -24.99 -9.27
N LEU A 177 28.05 -25.75 -9.56
CA LEU A 177 28.09 -27.19 -9.34
C LEU A 177 28.92 -27.52 -8.10
N SER A 178 28.31 -28.19 -7.11
CA SER A 178 29.02 -28.81 -5.99
C SER A 178 29.00 -30.33 -6.15
N SER A 179 30.14 -30.90 -6.53
CA SER A 179 30.34 -32.34 -6.67
C SER A 179 31.08 -32.97 -5.49
N GLY A 180 31.59 -32.17 -4.56
CA GLY A 180 32.20 -32.64 -3.32
C GLY A 180 31.17 -33.17 -2.31
N ASP A 181 31.61 -34.03 -1.40
CA ASP A 181 30.77 -34.57 -0.33
C ASP A 181 30.63 -33.54 0.80
N ASN A 182 29.46 -32.91 0.94
CA ASN A 182 29.29 -31.77 1.84
C ASN A 182 28.70 -32.18 3.19
N THR A 183 29.15 -31.53 4.26
CA THR A 183 28.74 -31.83 5.64
C THR A 183 28.34 -30.59 6.45
N TYR A 184 28.15 -29.44 5.79
CA TYR A 184 27.82 -28.21 6.49
C TYR A 184 26.41 -28.20 7.08
N THR A 185 26.24 -27.46 8.18
CA THR A 185 24.96 -27.40 8.93
C THR A 185 24.18 -26.10 8.73
N GLY A 186 24.77 -25.11 8.06
CA GLY A 186 24.12 -23.82 7.79
C GLY A 186 23.16 -23.87 6.59
N THR A 187 22.45 -22.77 6.36
CA THR A 187 21.41 -22.67 5.35
C THR A 187 21.94 -22.80 3.92
N THR A 188 21.28 -23.62 3.10
CA THR A 188 21.41 -23.59 1.64
C THR A 188 20.34 -22.67 1.07
N GLN A 189 20.71 -21.66 0.30
CA GLN A 189 19.78 -20.65 -0.18
C GLN A 189 20.02 -20.34 -1.66
N ILE A 190 18.95 -20.18 -2.43
CA ILE A 190 18.99 -19.58 -3.77
C ILE A 190 18.15 -18.31 -3.72
N ASN A 191 18.80 -17.16 -3.88
CA ASN A 191 18.15 -15.86 -4.02
C ASN A 191 17.77 -15.66 -5.49
N GLY A 192 16.63 -15.02 -5.77
CA GLY A 192 15.94 -15.03 -7.08
C GLY A 192 16.78 -14.80 -8.34
N GLY A 193 16.28 -15.25 -9.50
CA GLY A 193 16.98 -15.29 -10.80
C GLY A 193 16.96 -16.69 -11.42
N ALA A 194 17.42 -16.85 -12.66
CA ALA A 194 17.40 -18.14 -13.39
C ALA A 194 18.58 -19.09 -13.08
N GLY A 195 19.40 -18.80 -12.07
CA GLY A 195 20.61 -19.57 -11.77
C GLY A 195 20.32 -20.97 -11.21
N THR A 196 21.25 -21.90 -11.42
CA THR A 196 21.15 -23.28 -10.95
C THR A 196 22.22 -23.59 -9.90
N LEU A 197 21.83 -24.15 -8.76
CA LEU A 197 22.73 -24.84 -7.83
C LEU A 197 22.58 -26.35 -8.01
N THR A 198 23.63 -27.01 -8.45
CA THR A 198 23.65 -28.46 -8.65
C THR A 198 24.43 -29.16 -7.55
N PHE A 199 23.81 -30.13 -6.88
CA PHE A 199 24.51 -31.07 -5.99
C PHE A 199 24.71 -32.42 -6.68
N LYS A 200 25.98 -32.83 -6.84
CA LYS A 200 26.39 -34.14 -7.34
C LYS A 200 27.05 -35.03 -6.29
N GLY A 201 27.68 -34.48 -5.26
CA GLY A 201 28.37 -35.24 -4.20
C GLY A 201 27.42 -35.86 -3.15
N ASN A 202 27.96 -36.57 -2.16
CA ASN A 202 27.20 -37.09 -1.02
C ASN A 202 27.00 -36.00 0.05
N ASN A 203 25.75 -35.66 0.32
CA ASN A 203 25.36 -34.60 1.24
C ASN A 203 24.55 -35.11 2.44
N ALA A 204 24.67 -36.41 2.76
CA ALA A 204 23.86 -37.05 3.78
C ALA A 204 23.98 -36.42 5.18
N SER A 205 25.11 -35.77 5.48
CA SER A 205 25.36 -35.12 6.76
C SER A 205 24.93 -33.65 6.82
N MET A 206 24.38 -33.08 5.75
CA MET A 206 23.85 -31.71 5.77
C MET A 206 22.54 -31.63 6.57
N SER A 207 22.46 -30.74 7.56
CA SER A 207 21.28 -30.58 8.42
C SER A 207 20.60 -29.20 8.38
N GLY A 208 21.17 -28.24 7.64
CA GLY A 208 20.64 -26.88 7.54
C GLY A 208 19.35 -26.74 6.73
N VAL A 209 18.63 -25.64 6.93
CA VAL A 209 17.44 -25.32 6.13
C VAL A 209 17.83 -25.11 4.66
N THR A 210 17.02 -25.60 3.73
CA THR A 210 17.15 -25.28 2.29
C THR A 210 16.02 -24.33 1.88
N THR A 211 16.34 -23.13 1.41
CA THR A 211 15.34 -22.11 1.04
C THR A 211 15.50 -21.66 -0.41
N LEU A 212 14.44 -21.79 -1.21
CA LEU A 212 14.44 -21.43 -2.64
C LEU A 212 13.52 -20.22 -2.89
N TYR A 213 14.11 -19.03 -3.01
CA TYR A 213 13.39 -17.80 -3.42
C TYR A 213 13.16 -17.70 -4.93
N GLY A 214 13.82 -18.56 -5.71
CA GLY A 214 13.74 -18.67 -7.16
C GLY A 214 14.79 -19.68 -7.65
N GLY A 215 15.10 -19.65 -8.94
CA GLY A 215 16.13 -20.50 -9.55
C GLY A 215 15.85 -21.99 -9.47
N VAL A 216 16.88 -22.79 -9.76
CA VAL A 216 16.81 -24.26 -9.77
C VAL A 216 17.80 -24.86 -8.77
N LEU A 217 17.31 -25.70 -7.86
CA LEU A 217 18.12 -26.66 -7.12
C LEU A 217 18.11 -27.99 -7.87
N ALA A 218 19.22 -28.31 -8.54
CA ALA A 218 19.40 -29.57 -9.24
C ALA A 218 20.04 -30.61 -8.31
N LEU A 219 19.36 -31.73 -8.12
CA LEU A 219 19.83 -32.87 -7.34
C LEU A 219 20.18 -33.99 -8.32
N ASP A 220 21.48 -34.18 -8.56
CA ASP A 220 21.96 -35.10 -9.59
C ASP A 220 22.54 -36.37 -8.97
N TYR A 221 21.80 -37.48 -9.12
CA TYR A 221 22.14 -38.81 -8.58
C TYR A 221 22.79 -39.72 -9.63
N THR A 222 23.05 -39.21 -10.85
CA THR A 222 23.49 -40.04 -12.00
C THR A 222 24.78 -40.81 -11.74
N THR A 223 25.67 -40.26 -10.92
CA THR A 223 27.00 -40.84 -10.61
C THR A 223 27.17 -41.23 -9.15
N ASN A 224 26.64 -40.45 -8.22
CA ASN A 224 26.64 -40.74 -6.78
C ASN A 224 25.19 -40.80 -6.31
N ASN A 225 24.72 -41.98 -5.89
CA ASN A 225 23.30 -42.21 -5.56
C ASN A 225 22.96 -41.95 -4.08
N ASN A 226 23.85 -41.30 -3.31
CA ASN A 226 23.56 -40.87 -1.95
C ASN A 226 22.75 -39.58 -1.94
N ARG A 227 22.23 -39.24 -0.76
CA ARG A 227 21.43 -38.05 -0.46
C ARG A 227 22.08 -36.74 -0.99
N LYS A 228 21.29 -35.83 -1.59
CA LYS A 228 21.78 -34.56 -2.17
C LYS A 228 21.28 -33.32 -1.44
N ILE A 229 20.10 -33.38 -0.82
CA ILE A 229 19.52 -32.25 -0.10
C ILE A 229 19.61 -32.48 1.41
N SER A 230 19.63 -31.40 2.19
CA SER A 230 19.67 -31.50 3.65
C SER A 230 18.50 -32.30 4.22
N SER A 231 18.74 -33.02 5.32
CA SER A 231 17.68 -33.62 6.15
C SER A 231 16.83 -32.62 6.93
N GLY A 232 17.16 -31.33 6.90
CA GLY A 232 16.40 -30.25 7.54
C GLY A 232 15.10 -29.88 6.83
N ILE A 233 14.64 -28.65 7.06
CA ILE A 233 13.42 -28.09 6.47
C ILE A 233 13.72 -27.65 5.02
N LEU A 234 12.80 -27.98 4.10
CA LEU A 234 12.73 -27.40 2.77
C LEU A 234 11.72 -26.25 2.75
N THR A 235 12.13 -25.06 2.35
CA THR A 235 11.25 -23.89 2.19
C THR A 235 11.21 -23.47 0.72
N LEU A 236 10.02 -23.54 0.13
CA LEU A 236 9.77 -23.18 -1.26
C LEU A 236 9.03 -21.83 -1.32
N VAL A 237 9.63 -20.83 -1.96
CA VAL A 237 9.10 -19.46 -2.10
C VAL A 237 8.95 -19.08 -3.58
N GLY A 238 8.88 -20.06 -4.48
CA GLY A 238 8.79 -19.87 -5.93
C GLY A 238 9.96 -20.47 -6.74
N GLY A 239 10.92 -21.11 -6.08
CA GLY A 239 12.00 -21.85 -6.76
C GLY A 239 11.63 -23.26 -7.20
N SER A 240 12.53 -23.86 -7.97
CA SER A 240 12.36 -25.17 -8.59
C SER A 240 13.35 -26.21 -8.05
N ILE A 241 12.90 -27.45 -7.88
CA ILE A 241 13.75 -28.61 -7.66
C ILE A 241 13.71 -29.48 -8.92
N VAL A 242 14.87 -29.91 -9.38
CA VAL A 242 15.00 -30.92 -10.43
C VAL A 242 15.85 -32.06 -9.88
N ALA A 243 15.26 -33.24 -9.71
CA ALA A 243 15.98 -34.43 -9.27
C ALA A 243 16.15 -35.41 -10.43
N THR A 244 17.38 -35.83 -10.70
CA THR A 244 17.70 -36.78 -11.77
C THR A 244 18.27 -38.06 -11.17
N GLY A 245 17.53 -39.15 -11.28
CA GLY A 245 17.81 -40.45 -10.66
C GLY A 245 18.94 -41.23 -11.32
N ASN A 246 19.40 -42.25 -10.61
CA ASN A 246 20.46 -43.14 -11.05
C ASN A 246 19.91 -44.24 -11.97
N ALA A 247 20.61 -44.55 -13.07
CA ALA A 247 20.19 -45.60 -14.00
C ALA A 247 20.52 -47.03 -13.53
N SER A 248 21.34 -47.18 -12.50
CA SER A 248 21.82 -48.48 -11.99
C SER A 248 21.26 -48.85 -10.61
N ALA A 249 20.64 -47.93 -9.88
CA ALA A 249 20.11 -48.16 -8.54
C ALA A 249 18.87 -47.29 -8.26
N THR A 250 17.98 -47.77 -7.40
CA THR A 250 16.87 -46.96 -6.87
C THR A 250 17.42 -45.72 -6.16
N THR A 251 16.90 -44.54 -6.50
CA THR A 251 17.25 -43.27 -5.88
C THR A 251 16.25 -42.93 -4.79
N ALA A 252 16.72 -42.47 -3.62
CA ALA A 252 15.86 -41.98 -2.55
C ALA A 252 16.44 -40.76 -1.83
N ASP A 253 15.59 -39.78 -1.51
CA ASP A 253 15.93 -38.64 -0.67
C ASP A 253 14.69 -38.17 0.12
N THR A 254 14.86 -37.52 1.27
CA THR A 254 13.78 -37.26 2.24
C THR A 254 14.02 -36.04 3.10
N VAL A 255 13.35 -34.91 2.87
CA VAL A 255 13.44 -33.76 3.80
C VAL A 255 12.56 -33.98 5.04
N ALA A 256 12.89 -33.35 6.17
CA ALA A 256 12.11 -33.52 7.40
C ALA A 256 10.70 -32.93 7.29
N SER A 257 10.58 -31.77 6.65
CA SER A 257 9.31 -31.12 6.37
C SER A 257 9.48 -30.13 5.22
N THR A 258 8.37 -29.78 4.58
CA THR A 258 8.33 -28.79 3.50
C THR A 258 7.40 -27.65 3.89
N THR A 259 7.88 -26.41 3.79
CA THR A 259 7.07 -25.21 3.93
C THR A 259 6.86 -24.59 2.55
N LEU A 260 5.60 -24.50 2.12
CA LEU A 260 5.20 -23.67 0.99
C LEU A 260 4.90 -22.27 1.55
N ALA A 261 5.88 -21.38 1.44
CA ALA A 261 5.79 -20.03 2.00
C ALA A 261 5.01 -19.09 1.06
N SER A 262 4.74 -17.88 1.54
CA SER A 262 4.23 -16.78 0.70
C SER A 262 5.25 -16.47 -0.40
N GLY A 263 4.99 -16.95 -1.60
CA GLY A 263 5.92 -16.96 -2.70
C GLY A 263 5.25 -17.38 -3.99
N GLY A 264 6.04 -17.44 -5.06
CA GLY A 264 5.52 -17.74 -6.37
C GLY A 264 5.08 -19.19 -6.54
N ARG A 265 4.83 -19.56 -7.79
CA ARG A 265 4.68 -20.96 -8.16
C ARG A 265 6.02 -21.68 -8.01
N SER A 266 6.09 -22.65 -7.12
CA SER A 266 7.24 -23.54 -6.96
C SER A 266 7.08 -24.78 -7.83
N SER A 267 8.17 -25.44 -8.23
CA SER A 267 8.09 -26.68 -8.99
C SER A 267 9.01 -27.78 -8.48
N ILE A 268 8.57 -29.02 -8.60
CA ILE A 268 9.37 -30.22 -8.34
C ILE A 268 9.27 -31.11 -9.58
N THR A 269 10.40 -31.38 -10.21
CA THR A 269 10.50 -32.30 -11.35
C THR A 269 11.37 -33.47 -10.96
N LEU A 270 10.80 -34.66 -11.04
CA LEU A 270 11.47 -35.91 -10.69
C LEU A 270 11.68 -36.74 -11.95
N ASN A 271 12.94 -36.94 -12.33
CA ASN A 271 13.32 -37.73 -13.49
C ASN A 271 13.94 -39.04 -13.00
N SER A 272 13.20 -40.15 -13.02
CA SER A 272 13.76 -41.46 -12.67
C SER A 272 14.80 -41.92 -13.68
N GLY A 273 15.81 -42.66 -13.20
CA GLY A 273 16.77 -43.33 -14.07
C GLY A 273 16.09 -44.46 -14.85
N SER A 274 16.61 -44.79 -16.03
CA SER A 274 16.05 -45.84 -16.87
C SER A 274 15.91 -47.16 -16.10
N GLY A 275 14.71 -47.70 -15.99
CA GLY A 275 14.40 -48.95 -15.28
C GLY A 275 14.36 -48.85 -13.75
N GLN A 276 14.79 -47.74 -13.14
CA GLN A 276 14.96 -47.61 -11.68
C GLN A 276 13.94 -46.64 -11.08
N ALA A 277 13.56 -46.87 -9.82
CA ALA A 277 12.65 -45.98 -9.10
C ALA A 277 13.37 -44.75 -8.52
N LEU A 278 12.70 -43.60 -8.51
CA LEU A 278 13.10 -42.41 -7.75
C LEU A 278 12.02 -42.10 -6.71
N ASN A 279 12.39 -42.21 -5.42
CA ASN A 279 11.49 -42.00 -4.28
C ASN A 279 11.91 -40.75 -3.51
N PHE A 280 11.17 -39.66 -3.67
CA PHE A 280 11.45 -38.40 -2.98
C PHE A 280 10.41 -38.13 -1.91
N THR A 281 10.80 -37.81 -0.67
CA THR A 281 9.87 -37.57 0.44
C THR A 281 9.96 -36.12 0.94
N LEU A 282 8.82 -35.44 1.01
CA LEU A 282 8.70 -34.03 1.43
C LEU A 282 8.48 -33.83 2.93
N GLY A 283 8.28 -34.91 3.70
CA GLY A 283 7.81 -34.83 5.07
C GLY A 283 6.43 -34.15 5.16
N THR A 284 6.10 -33.55 6.30
CA THR A 284 4.88 -32.75 6.45
C THR A 284 4.94 -31.50 5.58
N ILE A 285 3.89 -31.24 4.78
CA ILE A 285 3.70 -29.96 4.09
C ILE A 285 2.97 -28.99 5.01
N THR A 286 3.58 -27.84 5.27
CA THR A 286 2.98 -26.69 5.96
C THR A 286 2.70 -25.59 4.94
N ARG A 287 1.44 -25.13 4.88
CA ARG A 287 0.99 -24.08 3.95
C ARG A 287 -0.20 -23.31 4.53
N ALA A 288 -0.12 -21.98 4.53
CA ALA A 288 -1.25 -21.10 4.87
C ALA A 288 -2.13 -20.82 3.64
N ALA A 289 -3.39 -20.43 3.84
CA ALA A 289 -4.20 -19.86 2.76
C ALA A 289 -3.49 -18.62 2.16
N GLY A 290 -3.52 -18.47 0.84
CA GLY A 290 -2.77 -17.42 0.13
C GLY A 290 -1.29 -17.72 -0.08
N ALA A 291 -0.72 -18.81 0.46
CA ALA A 291 0.69 -19.15 0.22
C ALA A 291 0.91 -19.73 -1.19
N GLY A 292 2.19 -19.88 -1.58
CA GLY A 292 2.58 -20.28 -2.93
C GLY A 292 1.97 -21.60 -3.42
N THR A 293 1.90 -21.74 -4.74
CA THR A 293 1.37 -22.94 -5.43
C THR A 293 2.50 -23.90 -5.81
N LEU A 294 2.17 -25.18 -6.04
CA LEU A 294 3.14 -26.23 -6.33
C LEU A 294 2.84 -26.89 -7.69
N ARG A 295 3.86 -27.01 -8.53
CA ARG A 295 3.87 -27.84 -9.74
C ARG A 295 4.67 -29.09 -9.49
N VAL A 296 4.16 -30.25 -9.88
CA VAL A 296 4.88 -31.51 -9.74
C VAL A 296 4.89 -32.26 -11.07
N THR A 297 6.07 -32.66 -11.52
CA THR A 297 6.21 -33.75 -12.50
C THR A 297 6.69 -34.98 -11.74
N LEU A 298 5.80 -35.98 -11.67
CA LEU A 298 6.08 -37.26 -11.02
C LEU A 298 7.09 -38.07 -11.84
N PRO A 299 7.89 -38.94 -11.19
CA PRO A 299 8.82 -39.80 -11.90
C PRO A 299 8.07 -40.85 -12.72
N THR A 300 8.70 -41.34 -13.80
CA THR A 300 8.13 -42.46 -14.59
C THR A 300 8.15 -43.78 -13.82
N SER A 301 9.03 -43.91 -12.82
CA SER A 301 9.09 -45.01 -11.85
C SER A 301 9.48 -44.48 -10.47
N GLY A 302 8.77 -44.88 -9.41
CA GLY A 302 8.96 -44.39 -8.03
C GLY A 302 7.81 -43.51 -7.54
N SER A 303 8.08 -42.65 -6.56
CA SER A 303 7.06 -41.82 -5.89
C SER A 303 7.55 -40.46 -5.42
N LEU A 304 6.61 -39.51 -5.29
CA LEU A 304 6.76 -38.34 -4.43
C LEU A 304 5.90 -38.55 -3.18
N SER A 305 6.51 -38.84 -2.04
CA SER A 305 5.81 -39.10 -0.79
C SER A 305 5.68 -37.85 0.08
N ILE A 306 4.53 -37.71 0.73
CA ILE A 306 4.19 -36.62 1.65
C ILE A 306 3.89 -37.25 3.00
N GLY A 307 4.58 -36.80 4.05
CA GLY A 307 4.32 -37.20 5.43
C GLY A 307 2.97 -36.66 5.92
N ALA A 308 2.58 -36.94 7.18
CA ALA A 308 1.32 -36.46 7.74
C ALA A 308 1.13 -34.95 7.47
N THR A 309 0.04 -34.56 6.82
CA THR A 309 -0.25 -33.16 6.46
C THR A 309 -0.89 -32.43 7.63
N ALA A 310 -0.39 -31.25 7.99
CA ALA A 310 -1.01 -30.41 9.02
C ALA A 310 -2.30 -29.71 8.54
N ASN A 311 -2.63 -29.79 7.24
CA ASN A 311 -3.87 -29.25 6.66
C ASN A 311 -4.86 -30.41 6.40
N PRO A 312 -5.98 -30.51 7.14
CA PRO A 312 -6.74 -31.77 7.29
C PRO A 312 -7.84 -32.04 6.26
N THR A 313 -7.92 -31.34 5.13
CA THR A 313 -8.97 -31.61 4.12
C THR A 313 -8.65 -32.84 3.26
N ALA A 314 -8.96 -34.03 3.77
CA ALA A 314 -9.16 -35.29 3.04
C ALA A 314 -8.19 -35.59 1.87
N GLY A 315 -6.90 -35.29 2.02
CA GLY A 315 -5.89 -35.56 1.00
C GLY A 315 -6.01 -34.74 -0.29
N TYR A 316 -6.85 -33.70 -0.40
CA TYR A 316 -6.98 -32.88 -1.61
C TYR A 316 -6.07 -31.65 -1.56
N LEU A 317 -5.29 -31.42 -2.62
CA LEU A 317 -4.34 -30.30 -2.70
C LEU A 317 -4.71 -29.35 -3.85
N PRO A 318 -5.65 -28.40 -3.66
CA PRO A 318 -6.10 -27.49 -4.72
C PRO A 318 -5.00 -26.55 -5.23
N TYR A 319 -3.94 -26.36 -4.44
CA TYR A 319 -2.77 -25.55 -4.76
C TYR A 319 -1.67 -26.34 -5.49
N ALA A 320 -1.81 -27.66 -5.63
CA ALA A 320 -0.84 -28.53 -6.26
C ALA A 320 -1.36 -29.04 -7.61
N ALA A 321 -0.60 -28.79 -8.68
CA ALA A 321 -0.87 -29.31 -10.01
C ALA A 321 0.17 -30.38 -10.38
N VAL A 322 -0.31 -31.60 -10.63
CA VAL A 322 0.48 -32.76 -11.00
C VAL A 322 0.42 -32.94 -12.52
N ASN A 323 1.59 -33.01 -13.15
CA ASN A 323 1.75 -33.22 -14.58
C ASN A 323 1.46 -34.68 -14.94
N THR A 324 0.66 -34.91 -15.98
CA THR A 324 0.31 -36.23 -16.49
C THR A 324 0.37 -36.24 -18.01
N ALA A 325 0.23 -37.41 -18.64
CA ALA A 325 0.18 -37.51 -20.10
C ALA A 325 -1.01 -36.74 -20.73
N SER A 326 -2.10 -36.52 -19.98
CA SER A 326 -3.27 -35.76 -20.43
C SER A 326 -3.25 -34.28 -20.03
N GLY A 327 -2.11 -33.80 -19.51
CA GLY A 327 -1.92 -32.44 -19.00
C GLY A 327 -1.94 -32.37 -17.48
N TYR A 328 -2.06 -31.16 -16.93
CA TYR A 328 -2.07 -30.96 -15.48
C TYR A 328 -3.41 -31.40 -14.84
N MET A 329 -3.31 -32.01 -13.67
CA MET A 329 -4.42 -32.38 -12.79
C MET A 329 -4.19 -31.82 -11.39
N PHE A 330 -5.23 -31.65 -10.60
CA PHE A 330 -5.04 -31.38 -9.17
C PHE A 330 -4.34 -32.56 -8.47
N GLY A 331 -3.55 -32.27 -7.45
CA GLY A 331 -2.88 -33.28 -6.64
C GLY A 331 -3.76 -33.83 -5.52
N THR A 332 -3.57 -35.11 -5.19
CA THR A 332 -4.10 -35.71 -3.97
C THR A 332 -3.07 -36.60 -3.29
N VAL A 333 -3.15 -36.70 -1.96
CA VAL A 333 -2.33 -37.59 -1.16
C VAL A 333 -3.11 -38.87 -0.88
N SER A 334 -2.66 -39.98 -1.44
CA SER A 334 -3.21 -41.31 -1.21
C SER A 334 -2.14 -42.20 -0.60
N SER A 335 -2.42 -42.79 0.56
CA SER A 335 -1.47 -43.64 1.31
C SER A 335 -0.07 -43.01 1.49
N GLY A 336 -0.02 -41.69 1.75
CA GLY A 336 1.24 -40.94 1.91
C GLY A 336 1.99 -40.61 0.63
N THR A 337 1.40 -40.83 -0.55
CA THR A 337 2.01 -40.50 -1.85
C THR A 337 1.19 -39.45 -2.60
N LEU A 338 1.87 -38.46 -3.18
CA LEU A 338 1.25 -37.51 -4.09
C LEU A 338 0.99 -38.18 -5.43
N ILE A 339 -0.28 -38.17 -5.83
CA ILE A 339 -0.72 -38.65 -7.14
C ILE A 339 -1.54 -37.56 -7.83
N ALA A 340 -1.65 -37.66 -9.15
CA ALA A 340 -2.67 -36.92 -9.88
C ALA A 340 -4.05 -37.44 -9.46
N TYR A 341 -4.96 -36.54 -9.17
CA TYR A 341 -6.31 -36.88 -8.76
C TYR A 341 -7.16 -37.36 -9.97
N SER A 342 -8.10 -38.30 -9.77
CA SER A 342 -8.97 -38.84 -10.83
C SER A 342 -10.26 -38.03 -11.03
N SER A 343 -10.26 -37.09 -11.98
CA SER A 343 -11.45 -36.29 -12.33
C SER A 343 -12.47 -37.08 -13.15
N THR A 344 -13.76 -36.91 -12.85
CA THR A 344 -14.86 -37.47 -13.66
C THR A 344 -15.17 -36.53 -14.81
N ALA A 345 -15.10 -37.04 -16.04
CA ALA A 345 -15.54 -36.29 -17.21
C ALA A 345 -17.08 -36.20 -17.21
N THR A 346 -17.63 -35.04 -16.91
CA THR A 346 -19.08 -34.78 -16.81
C THR A 346 -19.41 -33.43 -17.46
N ASP A 347 -19.47 -33.43 -18.79
CA ASP A 347 -19.72 -32.25 -19.61
C ASP A 347 -21.11 -31.61 -19.34
N ALA A 348 -22.12 -32.41 -18.97
CA ALA A 348 -23.46 -31.90 -18.65
C ALA A 348 -23.55 -31.38 -17.21
N ILE A 349 -23.74 -30.07 -17.01
CA ILE A 349 -23.78 -29.44 -15.68
C ILE A 349 -24.92 -29.99 -14.81
N GLY A 350 -26.05 -30.34 -15.42
CA GLY A 350 -27.20 -30.91 -14.72
C GLY A 350 -26.99 -32.31 -14.12
N SER A 351 -25.91 -33.02 -14.49
CA SER A 351 -25.59 -34.35 -13.95
C SER A 351 -24.56 -34.33 -12.83
N TRP A 352 -24.05 -33.16 -12.47
CA TRP A 352 -23.07 -33.02 -11.39
C TRP A 352 -23.69 -33.40 -10.05
N SER A 353 -22.91 -34.08 -9.21
CA SER A 353 -23.32 -34.47 -7.86
C SER A 353 -22.32 -34.04 -6.79
N ALA A 354 -22.76 -34.10 -5.53
CA ALA A 354 -21.96 -33.63 -4.41
C ALA A 354 -20.62 -34.39 -4.31
N ASN A 355 -19.56 -33.67 -3.94
CA ASN A 355 -18.19 -34.17 -3.78
C ASN A 355 -17.57 -34.75 -5.07
N GLN A 356 -18.17 -34.50 -6.24
CA GLN A 356 -17.53 -34.85 -7.51
C GLN A 356 -16.38 -33.91 -7.84
N ASN A 357 -15.41 -34.43 -8.56
CA ASN A 357 -14.32 -33.64 -9.13
C ASN A 357 -14.54 -33.58 -10.63
N VAL A 358 -14.95 -32.40 -11.10
CA VAL A 358 -15.53 -32.23 -12.43
C VAL A 358 -14.45 -31.79 -13.40
N THR A 359 -14.38 -32.45 -14.56
CA THR A 359 -13.64 -31.98 -15.73
C THR A 359 -14.54 -32.07 -16.95
N ASP A 360 -14.34 -31.19 -17.93
CA ASP A 360 -14.83 -31.42 -19.28
C ASP A 360 -13.86 -32.34 -20.07
N THR A 361 -14.37 -32.98 -21.12
CA THR A 361 -13.60 -34.00 -21.87
C THR A 361 -12.64 -33.34 -22.88
N GLN A 362 -11.38 -33.79 -22.89
CA GLN A 362 -10.31 -33.19 -23.70
C GLN A 362 -10.49 -33.37 -25.22
N SER A 363 -11.13 -34.46 -25.66
CA SER A 363 -10.93 -35.05 -26.98
C SER A 363 -11.69 -34.39 -28.15
N SER A 364 -12.53 -33.38 -27.91
CA SER A 364 -13.28 -32.69 -28.98
C SER A 364 -13.72 -31.28 -28.60
N ALA A 365 -13.83 -30.39 -29.59
CA ALA A 365 -14.39 -29.05 -29.43
C ALA A 365 -15.87 -29.05 -28.99
N SER A 366 -16.58 -30.17 -29.17
CA SER A 366 -17.98 -30.35 -28.73
C SER A 366 -18.12 -30.90 -27.31
N SER A 367 -17.02 -31.28 -26.65
CA SER A 367 -17.01 -31.86 -25.31
C SER A 367 -16.84 -30.82 -24.20
N VAL A 368 -17.51 -29.68 -24.36
CA VAL A 368 -17.46 -28.54 -23.45
C VAL A 368 -18.56 -28.63 -22.40
N TYR A 369 -18.45 -27.86 -21.31
CA TYR A 369 -19.55 -27.77 -20.34
C TYR A 369 -20.84 -27.26 -21.00
N SER A 370 -21.95 -27.93 -20.70
CA SER A 370 -23.26 -27.65 -21.29
C SER A 370 -24.39 -27.66 -20.27
N GLY A 371 -25.44 -26.89 -20.55
CA GLY A 371 -26.59 -26.70 -19.66
C GLY A 371 -26.39 -25.56 -18.65
N THR A 372 -27.17 -25.58 -17.57
CA THR A 372 -27.12 -24.58 -16.50
C THR A 372 -27.33 -25.25 -15.16
N LEU A 373 -26.52 -24.89 -14.17
CA LEU A 373 -26.72 -25.36 -12.80
C LEU A 373 -27.95 -24.68 -12.21
N ALA A 374 -29.05 -25.43 -12.10
CA ALA A 374 -30.30 -24.98 -11.50
C ALA A 374 -30.51 -25.49 -10.07
N ALA A 375 -29.77 -26.52 -9.65
CA ALA A 375 -29.92 -27.12 -8.32
C ALA A 375 -29.27 -26.21 -7.25
N PRO A 376 -30.03 -25.72 -6.24
CA PRO A 376 -29.47 -24.88 -5.20
C PRO A 376 -28.49 -25.67 -4.33
N GLY A 377 -27.32 -25.08 -4.05
CA GLY A 377 -26.39 -25.59 -3.04
C GLY A 377 -25.53 -26.80 -3.45
N LEU A 378 -25.36 -27.05 -4.76
CA LEU A 378 -24.46 -28.12 -5.22
C LEU A 378 -23.01 -27.82 -4.76
N SER A 379 -22.40 -28.82 -4.12
CA SER A 379 -21.04 -28.75 -3.60
C SER A 379 -20.15 -29.78 -4.28
N ILE A 380 -19.33 -29.36 -5.25
CA ILE A 380 -18.33 -30.21 -5.91
C ILE A 380 -16.96 -30.03 -5.24
N ASN A 381 -16.04 -30.98 -5.39
CA ASN A 381 -14.71 -30.90 -4.81
C ASN A 381 -13.76 -29.99 -5.61
N SER A 382 -13.74 -30.11 -6.93
CA SER A 382 -12.91 -29.30 -7.82
C SER A 382 -13.54 -29.13 -9.21
N LEU A 383 -13.10 -28.09 -9.92
CA LEU A 383 -13.55 -27.77 -11.28
C LEU A 383 -12.33 -27.60 -12.20
N ARG A 384 -12.32 -28.30 -13.34
CA ARG A 384 -11.22 -28.22 -14.33
C ARG A 384 -11.75 -28.04 -15.76
N PHE A 385 -11.26 -27.01 -16.43
CA PHE A 385 -11.44 -26.79 -17.87
C PHE A 385 -10.25 -27.36 -18.64
N ASN A 386 -10.54 -28.25 -19.59
CA ASN A 386 -9.59 -29.06 -20.32
C ASN A 386 -10.03 -29.36 -21.78
N ALA A 387 -11.25 -29.01 -22.18
CA ALA A 387 -11.75 -29.21 -23.54
C ALA A 387 -11.10 -28.27 -24.57
N ALA A 388 -10.89 -28.76 -25.79
CA ALA A 388 -10.35 -27.99 -26.93
C ALA A 388 -11.41 -27.11 -27.63
N GLY A 389 -12.34 -26.52 -26.87
CA GLY A 389 -13.45 -25.68 -27.35
C GLY A 389 -13.82 -24.60 -26.34
N THR A 390 -14.77 -23.71 -26.70
CA THR A 390 -15.25 -22.67 -25.77
C THR A 390 -16.15 -23.30 -24.72
N SER A 391 -15.75 -23.23 -23.44
CA SER A 391 -16.39 -23.96 -22.34
C SER A 391 -16.86 -22.99 -21.27
N THR A 392 -18.16 -23.06 -20.93
CA THR A 392 -18.80 -22.15 -19.97
C THR A 392 -19.56 -22.94 -18.92
N VAL A 393 -19.23 -22.71 -17.66
CA VAL A 393 -20.06 -23.14 -16.53
C VAL A 393 -21.09 -22.05 -16.26
N ALA A 394 -22.33 -22.30 -16.67
CA ALA A 394 -23.46 -21.41 -16.40
C ALA A 394 -24.15 -21.81 -15.09
N ILE A 395 -24.25 -20.86 -14.16
CA ILE A 395 -24.96 -21.01 -12.89
C ILE A 395 -26.25 -20.19 -12.97
N ALA A 396 -27.39 -20.80 -12.66
CA ALA A 396 -28.66 -20.09 -12.66
C ALA A 396 -28.64 -18.94 -11.65
N ASN A 397 -29.47 -17.93 -11.91
CA ASN A 397 -29.65 -16.83 -10.98
C ASN A 397 -30.04 -17.36 -9.59
N ASN A 398 -29.46 -16.77 -8.54
CA ASN A 398 -29.70 -17.12 -7.13
C ASN A 398 -29.24 -18.52 -6.72
N VAL A 399 -28.55 -19.25 -7.59
CA VAL A 399 -27.96 -20.56 -7.27
C VAL A 399 -26.48 -20.39 -6.92
N ALA A 400 -26.02 -21.12 -5.92
CA ALA A 400 -24.62 -21.17 -5.52
C ALA A 400 -23.99 -22.50 -5.97
N LEU A 401 -22.84 -22.41 -6.64
CA LEU A 401 -21.91 -23.51 -6.83
C LEU A 401 -20.82 -23.42 -5.76
N ASN A 402 -20.77 -24.41 -4.88
CA ASN A 402 -19.71 -24.52 -3.87
C ASN A 402 -18.57 -25.41 -4.39
N ILE A 403 -17.34 -24.91 -4.37
CA ILE A 403 -16.12 -25.67 -4.65
C ILE A 403 -15.49 -26.08 -3.31
N ALA A 404 -15.89 -27.22 -2.75
CA ALA A 404 -15.53 -27.66 -1.41
C ALA A 404 -14.02 -27.81 -1.19
N GLY A 405 -13.29 -28.28 -2.21
CA GLY A 405 -11.83 -28.38 -2.18
C GLY A 405 -11.13 -27.08 -2.55
N GLY A 406 -11.85 -26.05 -3.02
CA GLY A 406 -11.32 -24.73 -3.38
C GLY A 406 -10.66 -24.64 -4.77
N GLY A 407 -10.39 -25.74 -5.46
CA GLY A 407 -9.61 -25.73 -6.71
C GLY A 407 -10.42 -25.48 -7.99
N VAL A 408 -10.03 -24.46 -8.76
CA VAL A 408 -10.48 -24.20 -10.14
C VAL A 408 -9.26 -24.12 -11.06
N MET A 409 -9.21 -24.90 -12.14
CA MET A 409 -8.06 -24.95 -13.05
C MET A 409 -8.46 -24.84 -14.51
N THR A 410 -7.66 -24.13 -15.30
CA THR A 410 -7.68 -24.13 -16.76
C THR A 410 -6.37 -24.71 -17.28
N THR A 411 -6.44 -25.73 -18.13
CA THR A 411 -5.24 -26.37 -18.68
C THR A 411 -4.83 -25.75 -20.02
N SER A 412 -3.62 -26.07 -20.48
CA SER A 412 -3.13 -25.68 -21.81
C SER A 412 -3.93 -26.30 -22.97
N ALA A 413 -4.73 -27.34 -22.72
CA ALA A 413 -5.55 -27.99 -23.74
C ALA A 413 -6.71 -27.10 -24.22
N VAL A 414 -7.14 -26.13 -23.42
CA VAL A 414 -8.14 -25.12 -23.82
C VAL A 414 -7.66 -24.30 -25.02
N GLY A 415 -6.35 -24.06 -25.13
CA GLY A 415 -5.76 -23.31 -26.24
C GLY A 415 -6.33 -21.90 -26.36
N ALA A 416 -6.56 -21.42 -27.59
CA ALA A 416 -7.08 -20.07 -27.84
C ALA A 416 -8.58 -19.90 -27.50
N ASN A 417 -9.25 -20.94 -26.98
CA ASN A 417 -10.69 -20.91 -26.72
C ASN A 417 -11.03 -20.21 -25.38
N ALA A 418 -12.27 -19.75 -25.25
CA ALA A 418 -12.74 -19.15 -24.02
C ALA A 418 -13.13 -20.18 -22.96
N ALA A 419 -12.70 -19.97 -21.72
CA ALA A 419 -13.18 -20.69 -20.55
C ALA A 419 -13.82 -19.68 -19.58
N SER A 420 -15.03 -19.98 -19.08
CA SER A 420 -15.71 -19.04 -18.18
C SER A 420 -16.64 -19.68 -17.15
N ILE A 421 -16.89 -18.95 -16.06
CA ILE A 421 -17.97 -19.23 -15.10
C ILE A 421 -18.88 -18.01 -15.05
N THR A 422 -20.18 -18.20 -15.25
CA THR A 422 -21.15 -17.11 -15.41
C THR A 422 -22.44 -17.31 -14.60
N GLY A 423 -23.14 -16.23 -14.30
CA GLY A 423 -24.38 -16.25 -13.50
C GLY A 423 -24.15 -16.57 -12.03
N GLY A 424 -25.22 -16.73 -11.24
CA GLY A 424 -25.22 -17.20 -9.85
C GLY A 424 -24.06 -16.75 -8.91
N TYR A 425 -23.78 -17.60 -7.93
CA TYR A 425 -22.74 -17.41 -6.92
C TYR A 425 -21.68 -18.52 -7.01
N LEU A 426 -20.41 -18.14 -6.81
CA LEU A 426 -19.29 -19.06 -6.62
C LEU A 426 -18.83 -18.96 -5.15
N THR A 427 -18.82 -20.09 -4.45
CA THR A 427 -18.41 -20.16 -3.04
C THR A 427 -17.39 -21.28 -2.82
N SER A 428 -16.76 -21.30 -1.64
CA SER A 428 -15.99 -22.46 -1.19
C SER A 428 -16.05 -22.60 0.32
N THR A 429 -16.16 -23.85 0.78
CA THR A 429 -16.01 -24.22 2.19
C THR A 429 -14.54 -24.43 2.59
N ALA A 430 -13.61 -24.41 1.63
CA ALA A 430 -12.18 -24.37 1.92
C ALA A 430 -11.78 -22.97 2.41
N ALA A 431 -10.60 -22.87 3.03
CA ALA A 431 -10.04 -21.59 3.47
C ALA A 431 -9.73 -20.63 2.30
N GLU A 432 -9.59 -21.14 1.08
CA GLU A 432 -9.36 -20.36 -0.13
C GLU A 432 -9.97 -21.00 -1.38
N LEU A 433 -10.34 -20.15 -2.35
CA LEU A 433 -10.54 -20.50 -3.75
C LEU A 433 -9.20 -20.32 -4.48
N VAL A 434 -8.65 -21.40 -5.02
CA VAL A 434 -7.39 -21.40 -5.77
C VAL A 434 -7.68 -21.53 -7.25
N PHE A 435 -7.35 -20.47 -8.00
CA PHE A 435 -7.39 -20.44 -9.45
C PHE A 435 -6.01 -20.77 -10.02
N LEU A 436 -5.92 -21.89 -10.74
CA LEU A 436 -4.72 -22.30 -11.46
C LEU A 436 -4.90 -22.04 -12.96
N GLN A 437 -4.29 -20.96 -13.46
CA GLN A 437 -4.36 -20.57 -14.87
C GLN A 437 -3.11 -21.05 -15.63
N ASP A 438 -3.23 -22.22 -16.28
CA ASP A 438 -2.17 -22.79 -17.14
C ASP A 438 -2.40 -22.58 -18.63
N ASN A 439 -3.55 -22.05 -19.01
CA ASN A 439 -3.75 -21.67 -20.40
C ASN A 439 -2.98 -20.40 -20.70
N THR A 440 -1.91 -20.53 -21.48
CA THR A 440 -1.07 -19.41 -21.90
C THR A 440 -1.66 -18.61 -23.05
N SER A 441 -2.69 -19.14 -23.71
CA SER A 441 -3.19 -18.63 -24.99
C SER A 441 -4.41 -17.71 -24.84
N GLN A 442 -5.19 -17.84 -23.76
CA GLN A 442 -6.41 -17.08 -23.55
C GLN A 442 -6.76 -16.96 -22.04
N ALA A 443 -7.41 -15.87 -21.67
CA ALA A 443 -7.83 -15.58 -20.31
C ALA A 443 -8.98 -16.46 -19.81
N PHE A 444 -8.99 -16.77 -18.52
CA PHE A 444 -10.09 -17.43 -17.85
C PHE A 444 -10.99 -16.36 -17.23
N THR A 445 -12.29 -16.35 -17.51
CA THR A 445 -13.20 -15.28 -17.06
C THR A 445 -14.19 -15.77 -16.01
N VAL A 446 -14.22 -15.12 -14.85
CA VAL A 446 -15.20 -15.40 -13.79
C VAL A 446 -16.14 -14.20 -13.63
N SER A 447 -17.37 -14.38 -14.16
CA SER A 447 -18.49 -13.43 -14.07
C SER A 447 -19.47 -13.77 -12.96
N SER A 448 -19.41 -15.00 -12.46
CA SER A 448 -20.12 -15.37 -11.25
C SER A 448 -19.63 -14.56 -10.06
N ARG A 449 -20.56 -14.19 -9.20
CA ARG A 449 -20.27 -13.43 -8.00
C ARG A 449 -19.59 -14.33 -6.95
N ILE A 450 -18.41 -13.95 -6.51
CA ILE A 450 -17.68 -14.60 -5.42
C ILE A 450 -18.13 -13.96 -4.09
N ILE A 451 -18.53 -14.80 -3.13
CA ILE A 451 -19.03 -14.38 -1.80
C ILE A 451 -18.39 -15.19 -0.67
N GLY A 452 -18.50 -14.68 0.55
CA GLY A 452 -18.06 -15.34 1.78
C GLY A 452 -16.77 -14.76 2.35
N SER A 453 -16.19 -15.41 3.36
CA SER A 453 -14.91 -14.99 3.97
C SER A 453 -13.68 -15.67 3.35
N THR A 454 -13.89 -16.44 2.28
CA THR A 454 -12.86 -17.27 1.65
C THR A 454 -11.81 -16.41 0.95
N ALA A 455 -10.52 -16.74 1.14
CA ALA A 455 -9.43 -16.08 0.40
C ALA A 455 -9.47 -16.47 -1.08
N VAL A 456 -8.96 -15.62 -1.96
CA VAL A 456 -8.86 -15.89 -3.39
C VAL A 456 -7.40 -15.92 -3.78
N THR A 457 -6.91 -17.06 -4.24
CA THR A 457 -5.51 -17.24 -4.61
C THR A 457 -5.40 -17.51 -6.09
N MET A 458 -4.61 -16.72 -6.80
CA MET A 458 -4.23 -16.98 -8.18
C MET A 458 -2.83 -17.58 -8.26
N GLY A 459 -2.71 -18.71 -8.95
CA GLY A 459 -1.43 -19.23 -9.45
C GLY A 459 -1.48 -19.39 -10.96
N GLY A 460 -0.56 -18.74 -11.69
CA GLY A 460 -0.48 -18.85 -13.15
C GLY A 460 0.94 -18.96 -13.68
N THR A 461 1.08 -19.29 -14.97
CA THR A 461 2.34 -19.10 -15.72
C THR A 461 2.60 -17.60 -15.87
N GLY A 462 3.68 -17.10 -15.27
CA GLY A 462 4.05 -15.69 -15.38
C GLY A 462 4.39 -15.27 -16.82
N GLY A 463 4.16 -14.00 -17.16
CA GLY A 463 4.87 -13.30 -18.24
C GLY A 463 4.25 -13.28 -19.65
N LEU A 464 3.04 -13.82 -19.88
CA LEU A 464 2.37 -13.77 -21.19
C LEU A 464 1.10 -12.92 -21.12
N THR A 465 0.92 -12.00 -22.08
CA THR A 465 -0.14 -10.97 -22.09
C THR A 465 -1.56 -11.50 -22.14
N ASN A 466 -1.75 -12.75 -22.57
CA ASN A 466 -3.05 -13.36 -22.82
C ASN A 466 -3.43 -14.42 -21.77
N ALA A 467 -2.55 -14.72 -20.81
CA ALA A 467 -2.70 -15.80 -19.83
C ALA A 467 -3.30 -15.31 -18.50
N ASN A 468 -4.40 -14.55 -18.56
CA ASN A 468 -4.94 -13.84 -17.40
C ASN A 468 -6.05 -14.67 -16.72
N LEU A 469 -6.28 -14.47 -15.42
CA LEU A 469 -7.61 -14.68 -14.86
C LEU A 469 -8.28 -13.31 -14.77
N THR A 470 -9.46 -13.20 -15.36
CA THR A 470 -10.27 -11.99 -15.41
C THR A 470 -11.44 -12.15 -14.44
N LEU A 471 -11.50 -11.29 -13.42
CA LEU A 471 -12.70 -11.10 -12.61
C LEU A 471 -13.51 -9.97 -13.22
N ASN A 472 -14.71 -10.28 -13.72
CA ASN A 472 -15.55 -9.31 -14.41
C ASN A 472 -16.92 -9.08 -13.77
N SER A 473 -17.23 -9.75 -12.67
CA SER A 473 -18.36 -9.37 -11.82
C SER A 473 -18.07 -8.03 -11.17
N ALA A 474 -18.97 -7.05 -11.31
CA ALA A 474 -18.88 -5.76 -10.61
C ALA A 474 -19.47 -5.81 -9.18
N SER A 475 -19.67 -7.02 -8.65
CA SER A 475 -20.45 -7.27 -7.44
C SER A 475 -19.83 -8.41 -6.63
N ASN A 476 -18.51 -8.47 -6.45
CA ASN A 476 -17.88 -9.46 -5.57
C ASN A 476 -17.85 -8.97 -4.11
N TYR A 477 -18.10 -9.85 -3.14
CA TYR A 477 -18.17 -9.44 -1.72
C TYR A 477 -17.44 -10.43 -0.82
N PHE A 478 -16.46 -11.10 -1.38
CA PHE A 478 -15.57 -11.89 -0.57
C PHE A 478 -14.64 -10.95 0.22
N THR A 479 -14.44 -11.26 1.49
CA THR A 479 -13.62 -10.43 2.39
C THR A 479 -12.23 -11.03 2.65
N GLY A 480 -12.03 -12.30 2.26
CA GLY A 480 -10.74 -12.97 2.37
C GLY A 480 -9.69 -12.34 1.46
N THR A 481 -8.42 -12.49 1.81
CA THR A 481 -7.28 -11.94 1.06
C THR A 481 -7.23 -12.46 -0.38
N THR A 482 -7.11 -11.53 -1.32
CA THR A 482 -6.74 -11.81 -2.72
C THR A 482 -5.22 -11.92 -2.82
N THR A 483 -4.71 -13.12 -3.07
CA THR A 483 -3.27 -13.37 -3.23
C THR A 483 -2.93 -13.64 -4.69
N ILE A 484 -2.06 -12.81 -5.27
CA ILE A 484 -1.55 -12.99 -6.63
C ILE A 484 -0.17 -13.65 -6.50
N SER A 485 -0.13 -14.98 -6.63
CA SER A 485 1.12 -15.76 -6.51
C SER A 485 1.94 -15.77 -7.79
N GLY A 486 1.31 -15.56 -8.95
CA GLY A 486 1.97 -15.46 -10.25
C GLY A 486 0.96 -15.28 -11.39
N GLY A 487 1.42 -14.79 -12.54
CA GLY A 487 0.53 -14.44 -13.66
C GLY A 487 -0.19 -13.11 -13.46
N THR A 488 -1.24 -12.85 -14.26
CA THR A 488 -1.99 -11.60 -14.26
C THR A 488 -3.43 -11.81 -13.78
N LEU A 489 -3.81 -11.09 -12.71
CA LEU A 489 -5.18 -10.83 -12.32
C LEU A 489 -5.69 -9.58 -13.02
N GLN A 490 -6.62 -9.75 -13.95
CA GLN A 490 -7.29 -8.64 -14.60
C GLN A 490 -8.64 -8.38 -13.95
N VAL A 491 -8.93 -7.11 -13.67
CA VAL A 491 -10.24 -6.67 -13.16
C VAL A 491 -10.94 -5.80 -14.19
N SER A 492 -12.27 -5.85 -14.23
CA SER A 492 -13.06 -5.10 -15.22
C SER A 492 -14.06 -4.08 -14.63
N GLY A 493 -14.07 -3.82 -13.32
CA GLY A 493 -14.94 -2.77 -12.74
C GLY A 493 -15.11 -2.80 -11.21
N GLY A 494 -15.82 -1.79 -10.69
CA GLY A 494 -15.77 -1.18 -9.34
C GLY A 494 -15.88 -2.02 -8.06
N ASN A 495 -15.93 -3.34 -8.13
CA ASN A 495 -15.88 -4.27 -6.99
C ASN A 495 -15.61 -5.70 -7.52
N ALA A 496 -14.65 -5.84 -8.46
CA ALA A 496 -14.27 -7.13 -9.01
C ALA A 496 -13.36 -7.89 -8.05
N ILE A 497 -12.58 -7.18 -7.25
CA ILE A 497 -12.08 -7.65 -5.96
C ILE A 497 -13.02 -7.07 -4.91
N GLY A 498 -13.34 -7.81 -3.85
CA GLY A 498 -14.17 -7.25 -2.79
C GLY A 498 -13.54 -5.95 -2.24
N ASP A 499 -14.31 -4.87 -2.11
CA ASP A 499 -13.83 -3.55 -1.64
C ASP A 499 -13.09 -3.58 -0.29
N THR A 500 -13.34 -4.62 0.52
CA THR A 500 -12.68 -4.87 1.81
C THR A 500 -11.63 -5.98 1.76
N SER A 501 -11.51 -6.71 0.65
CA SER A 501 -10.53 -7.76 0.43
C SER A 501 -9.11 -7.16 0.34
N PRO A 502 -8.18 -7.58 1.20
CA PRO A 502 -6.76 -7.27 1.05
C PRO A 502 -6.20 -7.85 -0.25
N VAL A 503 -5.31 -7.12 -0.93
CA VAL A 503 -4.51 -7.65 -2.04
C VAL A 503 -3.06 -7.81 -1.59
N THR A 504 -2.52 -9.01 -1.78
CA THR A 504 -1.11 -9.31 -1.51
C THR A 504 -0.45 -9.96 -2.72
N PHE A 505 0.78 -9.53 -3.00
CA PHE A 505 1.59 -10.06 -4.08
C PHE A 505 2.68 -10.99 -3.54
N ALA A 506 2.87 -12.14 -4.18
CA ALA A 506 4.05 -12.95 -3.92
C ALA A 506 5.33 -12.23 -4.35
N ASN A 507 6.40 -12.42 -3.58
CA ASN A 507 7.74 -12.06 -4.02
C ASN A 507 8.32 -13.18 -4.88
N SER A 508 8.07 -13.13 -6.18
CA SER A 508 8.49 -14.17 -7.11
C SER A 508 8.86 -13.64 -8.48
N GLY A 509 9.81 -14.33 -9.14
CA GLY A 509 10.13 -14.11 -10.56
C GLY A 509 9.00 -14.50 -11.53
N SER A 510 7.83 -14.90 -11.03
CA SER A 510 6.63 -15.21 -11.83
C SER A 510 5.88 -13.95 -12.30
N ASN A 511 6.42 -12.75 -12.03
CA ASN A 511 5.82 -11.45 -12.32
C ASN A 511 4.31 -11.37 -11.98
N PRO A 512 3.91 -11.59 -10.70
CA PRO A 512 2.52 -11.47 -10.30
C PRO A 512 2.02 -10.05 -10.57
N THR A 513 0.92 -9.91 -11.33
CA THR A 513 0.43 -8.62 -11.83
C THR A 513 -1.05 -8.43 -11.51
N LEU A 514 -1.42 -7.27 -10.97
CA LEU A 514 -2.81 -6.79 -10.95
C LEU A 514 -2.96 -5.78 -12.10
N SER A 515 -3.91 -6.03 -13.00
CA SER A 515 -4.13 -5.22 -14.19
C SER A 515 -5.53 -4.63 -14.21
N LEU A 516 -5.60 -3.29 -14.27
CA LEU A 516 -6.83 -2.54 -14.52
C LEU A 516 -6.84 -2.06 -15.96
N GLY A 517 -7.92 -2.37 -16.70
CA GLY A 517 -8.13 -1.86 -18.06
C GLY A 517 -8.36 -0.35 -18.11
N ALA A 518 -8.51 0.21 -19.31
CA ALA A 518 -8.80 1.63 -19.48
C ALA A 518 -10.15 2.00 -18.84
N SER A 519 -10.19 3.13 -18.11
CA SER A 519 -11.36 3.66 -17.38
C SER A 519 -11.95 2.69 -16.34
N VAL A 520 -11.21 1.63 -15.97
CA VAL A 520 -11.62 0.73 -14.89
C VAL A 520 -11.32 1.39 -13.54
N THR A 521 -12.33 1.45 -12.69
CA THR A 521 -12.17 1.78 -11.27
C THR A 521 -12.24 0.49 -10.45
N GLU A 522 -11.36 0.34 -9.46
CA GLU A 522 -11.35 -0.77 -8.51
C GLU A 522 -11.03 -0.23 -7.11
N THR A 523 -11.68 -0.79 -6.09
CA THR A 523 -11.39 -0.48 -4.70
C THR A 523 -10.94 -1.76 -4.00
N ILE A 524 -9.86 -1.69 -3.24
CA ILE A 524 -9.33 -2.84 -2.49
C ILE A 524 -9.20 -2.49 -1.01
N GLY A 525 -9.27 -3.50 -0.13
CA GLY A 525 -9.18 -3.29 1.31
C GLY A 525 -7.79 -2.84 1.76
N SER A 526 -6.73 -3.41 1.20
CA SER A 526 -5.34 -3.01 1.49
C SER A 526 -4.39 -3.56 0.43
N LEU A 527 -3.16 -3.04 0.39
CA LEU A 527 -2.12 -3.47 -0.54
C LEU A 527 -0.85 -3.88 0.20
N SER A 528 -0.26 -5.03 -0.17
CA SER A 528 1.01 -5.51 0.40
C SER A 528 1.78 -6.44 -0.53
N GLY A 529 3.04 -6.75 -0.18
CA GLY A 529 3.84 -7.80 -0.85
C GLY A 529 4.67 -7.31 -2.03
N GLY A 530 5.00 -8.20 -2.97
CA GLY A 530 5.77 -7.92 -4.20
C GLY A 530 7.27 -8.20 -4.06
N GLY A 531 7.89 -7.76 -2.97
CA GLY A 531 9.34 -7.91 -2.74
C GLY A 531 10.22 -7.44 -3.90
N THR A 532 11.53 -7.71 -3.84
CA THR A 532 12.50 -7.15 -4.81
C THR A 532 12.46 -7.78 -6.20
N THR A 533 11.70 -8.87 -6.38
CA THR A 533 11.69 -9.66 -7.63
C THR A 533 10.31 -9.78 -8.28
N GLY A 534 9.25 -9.23 -7.68
CA GLY A 534 7.89 -9.44 -8.17
C GLY A 534 6.88 -8.37 -7.74
N GLY A 535 5.63 -8.56 -8.16
CA GLY A 535 4.50 -7.68 -7.84
C GLY A 535 4.42 -6.46 -8.75
N THR A 536 3.53 -6.46 -9.73
CA THR A 536 3.28 -5.32 -10.62
C THR A 536 1.84 -4.87 -10.51
N ILE A 537 1.60 -3.58 -10.32
CA ILE A 537 0.30 -2.96 -10.57
C ILE A 537 0.36 -2.27 -11.93
N SER A 538 -0.51 -2.68 -12.84
CA SER A 538 -0.60 -2.15 -14.20
C SER A 538 -1.93 -1.43 -14.39
N LEU A 539 -1.87 -0.14 -14.71
CA LEU A 539 -3.04 0.72 -14.88
C LEU A 539 -3.19 1.20 -16.33
N GLY A 540 -4.35 0.96 -16.93
CA GLY A 540 -4.72 1.55 -18.21
C GLY A 540 -5.02 3.05 -18.12
N SER A 541 -5.26 3.69 -19.27
CA SER A 541 -5.65 5.10 -19.34
C SER A 541 -6.92 5.38 -18.53
N ALA A 542 -6.90 6.44 -17.73
CA ALA A 542 -7.97 6.84 -16.80
C ALA A 542 -8.40 5.75 -15.80
N ALA A 543 -7.61 4.69 -15.59
CA ALA A 543 -7.88 3.71 -14.55
C ALA A 543 -7.68 4.32 -13.16
N VAL A 544 -8.51 3.91 -12.20
CA VAL A 544 -8.45 4.38 -10.80
C VAL A 544 -8.36 3.19 -9.86
N LEU A 545 -7.26 3.06 -9.12
CA LEU A 545 -7.14 2.11 -8.02
C LEU A 545 -7.25 2.83 -6.69
N THR A 546 -8.27 2.49 -5.89
CA THR A 546 -8.45 3.00 -4.53
C THR A 546 -8.02 1.95 -3.51
N ILE A 547 -7.16 2.33 -2.57
CA ILE A 547 -6.58 1.43 -1.56
C ILE A 547 -7.07 1.87 -0.16
N ASN A 548 -8.05 1.17 0.41
CA ASN A 548 -8.69 1.47 1.69
C ASN A 548 -7.87 1.02 2.92
N GLN A 549 -6.56 1.25 2.88
CA GLN A 549 -5.60 0.78 3.87
C GLN A 549 -5.95 1.25 5.31
N THR A 550 -6.35 0.32 6.18
CA THR A 550 -6.66 0.60 7.60
C THR A 550 -5.55 0.20 8.56
N SER A 551 -4.65 -0.69 8.14
CA SER A 551 -3.48 -1.15 8.90
C SER A 551 -2.17 -0.79 8.22
N GLY A 552 -1.07 -0.73 8.98
CA GLY A 552 0.27 -0.50 8.43
C GLY A 552 0.78 -1.70 7.65
N LEU A 553 0.92 -1.61 6.33
CA LEU A 553 1.50 -2.67 5.48
C LEU A 553 2.53 -2.11 4.50
N THR A 554 3.41 -2.99 4.02
CA THR A 554 4.45 -2.66 3.03
C THR A 554 4.15 -3.29 1.68
N PHE A 555 4.23 -2.48 0.64
CA PHE A 555 4.26 -2.89 -0.76
C PHE A 555 5.64 -2.60 -1.36
N SER A 556 6.31 -3.65 -1.80
CA SER A 556 7.68 -3.62 -2.32
C SER A 556 7.73 -3.85 -3.84
N GLY A 557 6.59 -3.84 -4.52
CA GLY A 557 6.50 -4.11 -5.96
C GLY A 557 6.58 -2.86 -6.85
N PHE A 558 6.28 -3.05 -8.13
CA PHE A 558 6.32 -2.08 -9.21
C PHE A 558 4.96 -1.44 -9.49
N LEU A 559 4.95 -0.13 -9.74
CA LEU A 559 3.80 0.61 -10.24
C LEU A 559 4.02 0.96 -11.72
N ASN A 560 3.04 0.69 -12.58
CA ASN A 560 3.13 0.91 -14.03
C ASN A 560 1.81 1.49 -14.58
N SER A 561 1.89 2.50 -15.46
CA SER A 561 0.73 3.05 -16.18
C SER A 561 0.93 3.24 -17.69
N ASN A 562 2.05 2.76 -18.25
CA ASN A 562 2.47 2.83 -19.66
C ASN A 562 1.92 4.05 -20.45
N THR A 563 2.68 5.16 -20.52
CA THR A 563 2.38 6.39 -21.30
C THR A 563 1.09 7.17 -20.96
N ASN A 564 0.28 6.75 -19.98
CA ASN A 564 -1.03 7.35 -19.71
C ASN A 564 -1.04 8.31 -18.51
N SER A 565 -0.83 9.61 -18.75
CA SER A 565 -0.72 10.67 -17.72
C SER A 565 -1.93 10.86 -16.78
N ASN A 566 -3.05 10.19 -17.03
CA ASN A 566 -4.30 10.34 -16.26
C ASN A 566 -4.69 9.11 -15.41
N ALA A 567 -3.89 8.03 -15.41
CA ALA A 567 -4.12 6.91 -14.49
C ALA A 567 -3.91 7.37 -13.04
N LYS A 568 -4.75 6.92 -12.11
CA LYS A 568 -4.79 7.42 -10.74
C LYS A 568 -4.68 6.30 -9.70
N ILE A 569 -3.81 6.50 -8.72
CA ILE A 569 -3.79 5.69 -7.49
C ILE A 569 -4.28 6.58 -6.35
N ILE A 570 -5.27 6.12 -5.60
CA ILE A 570 -5.81 6.80 -4.42
C ILE A 570 -5.52 5.96 -3.20
N LYS A 571 -4.73 6.50 -2.27
CA LYS A 571 -4.64 5.98 -0.91
C LYS A 571 -5.77 6.59 -0.08
N SER A 572 -6.59 5.73 0.51
CA SER A 572 -7.64 6.03 1.48
C SER A 572 -7.46 5.17 2.74
N GLY A 573 -8.32 5.36 3.74
CA GLY A 573 -8.20 4.68 5.03
C GLY A 573 -7.11 5.26 5.95
N SER A 574 -7.24 5.02 7.25
CA SER A 574 -6.41 5.62 8.30
C SER A 574 -5.01 5.03 8.44
N GLY A 575 -4.75 3.85 7.87
CA GLY A 575 -3.48 3.13 8.01
C GLY A 575 -2.35 3.69 7.14
N THR A 576 -1.14 3.20 7.38
CA THR A 576 0.07 3.55 6.61
C THR A 576 0.29 2.56 5.47
N LEU A 577 0.49 3.05 4.25
CA LEU A 577 1.04 2.27 3.14
C LEU A 577 2.53 2.61 3.00
N THR A 578 3.40 1.67 3.32
CA THR A 578 4.85 1.81 3.09
C THR A 578 5.18 1.31 1.69
N VAL A 579 5.88 2.12 0.90
CA VAL A 579 6.47 1.73 -0.38
C VAL A 579 7.99 1.79 -0.23
N ASP A 580 8.64 0.63 -0.24
CA ASP A 580 10.07 0.51 0.08
C ASP A 580 10.96 0.15 -1.13
N GLN A 581 10.39 -0.34 -2.25
CA GLN A 581 11.15 -0.91 -3.38
C GLN A 581 10.55 -0.68 -4.79
N ALA A 582 9.86 0.43 -5.04
CA ALA A 582 9.38 0.72 -6.39
C ALA A 582 10.53 1.15 -7.33
N VAL A 583 10.88 0.34 -8.35
CA VAL A 583 11.66 0.83 -9.50
C VAL A 583 11.00 0.44 -10.82
N GLY A 584 10.25 1.37 -11.38
CA GLY A 584 9.96 1.38 -12.81
C GLY A 584 9.70 2.83 -13.20
N ALA A 585 10.44 3.38 -14.15
CA ALA A 585 10.28 4.73 -14.69
C ALA A 585 8.93 4.93 -15.45
N ASN A 586 7.90 4.14 -15.12
CA ASN A 586 6.74 3.88 -15.97
C ASN A 586 5.41 4.35 -15.35
N TYR A 587 5.33 4.62 -14.04
CA TYR A 587 4.13 5.23 -13.48
C TYR A 587 4.12 6.74 -13.76
N ASN A 588 3.54 7.07 -14.91
CA ASN A 588 3.29 8.42 -15.38
C ASN A 588 1.81 8.73 -15.15
N GLY A 589 1.43 9.05 -13.90
CA GLY A 589 0.03 9.26 -13.51
C GLY A 589 -0.11 10.15 -12.27
N ILE A 590 -1.29 10.14 -11.67
CA ILE A 590 -1.65 10.93 -10.48
C ILE A 590 -1.63 10.03 -9.23
N PHE A 591 -0.79 10.38 -8.27
CA PHE A 591 -0.79 9.72 -6.96
C PHE A 591 -1.50 10.61 -5.93
N GLU A 592 -2.64 10.16 -5.40
CA GLU A 592 -3.44 10.89 -4.42
C GLU A 592 -3.45 10.19 -3.06
N ILE A 593 -3.30 10.97 -1.99
CA ILE A 593 -3.48 10.54 -0.61
C ILE A 593 -4.65 11.33 -0.05
N SER A 594 -5.78 10.67 0.12
CA SER A 594 -7.00 11.28 0.66
C SER A 594 -7.09 11.15 2.19
N GLN A 595 -6.56 10.05 2.74
CA GLN A 595 -6.59 9.75 4.16
C GLN A 595 -5.39 8.89 4.58
N GLY A 596 -4.99 9.04 5.85
CA GLY A 596 -3.89 8.28 6.43
C GLY A 596 -2.55 8.64 5.79
N GLN A 597 -1.60 7.70 5.83
CA GLN A 597 -0.22 7.96 5.45
C GLN A 597 0.25 7.08 4.30
N VAL A 598 1.08 7.65 3.42
CA VAL A 598 2.00 6.89 2.55
C VAL A 598 3.42 7.21 2.97
N THR A 599 4.25 6.19 3.14
CA THR A 599 5.67 6.33 3.49
C THR A 599 6.53 5.79 2.37
N PHE A 600 7.40 6.63 1.81
CA PHE A 600 8.46 6.20 0.90
C PHE A 600 9.74 5.99 1.70
N SER A 601 10.28 4.77 1.67
CA SER A 601 11.49 4.33 2.39
C SER A 601 12.46 3.60 1.44
N GLY A 602 13.68 3.25 1.87
CA GLY A 602 14.65 2.52 1.04
C GLY A 602 15.58 3.39 0.21
N ASN A 603 16.38 2.83 -0.70
CA ASN A 603 17.46 3.56 -1.42
C ASN A 603 17.20 3.85 -2.90
N VAL A 604 15.96 3.69 -3.37
CA VAL A 604 15.57 3.86 -4.78
C VAL A 604 14.64 5.06 -4.97
N ASN A 605 14.50 5.56 -6.21
CA ASN A 605 13.48 6.55 -6.57
C ASN A 605 12.13 5.85 -6.69
N GLN A 606 11.13 6.19 -5.86
CA GLN A 606 9.83 5.49 -5.84
C GLN A 606 8.89 5.92 -6.97
N LEU A 607 8.83 7.22 -7.27
CA LEU A 607 7.84 7.81 -8.20
C LEU A 607 8.53 8.63 -9.30
N ALA A 608 9.48 8.02 -10.01
CA ALA A 608 10.36 8.69 -10.96
C ALA A 608 9.70 9.23 -12.24
N ALA A 609 8.39 9.05 -12.45
CA ALA A 609 7.66 9.58 -13.61
C ALA A 609 6.29 10.20 -13.27
N VAL A 610 5.96 10.35 -11.98
CA VAL A 610 4.65 10.86 -11.55
C VAL A 610 4.45 12.30 -12.03
N THR A 611 3.24 12.63 -12.51
CA THR A 611 2.94 13.99 -13.02
C THR A 611 2.42 14.89 -11.91
N SER A 612 1.62 14.33 -11.01
CA SER A 612 0.98 15.06 -9.92
C SER A 612 0.91 14.21 -8.66
N LEU A 613 1.30 14.82 -7.55
CA LEU A 613 1.07 14.32 -6.20
C LEU A 613 -0.01 15.17 -5.54
N ILE A 614 -1.05 14.54 -5.01
CA ILE A 614 -2.17 15.24 -4.38
C ILE A 614 -2.33 14.74 -2.95
N LEU A 615 -2.34 15.64 -1.97
CA LEU A 615 -2.76 15.35 -0.61
C LEU A 615 -4.09 16.08 -0.37
N SER A 616 -5.15 15.32 -0.15
CA SER A 616 -6.54 15.79 -0.16
C SER A 616 -7.29 15.32 1.09
N GLY A 617 -7.07 15.99 2.21
CA GLY A 617 -7.80 15.69 3.45
C GLY A 617 -6.99 15.92 4.72
N PRO A 618 -7.68 16.09 5.87
CA PRO A 618 -7.06 16.54 7.11
C PRO A 618 -6.03 15.55 7.67
N THR A 619 -6.15 14.26 7.37
CA THR A 619 -5.24 13.21 7.85
C THR A 619 -4.24 12.76 6.79
N ALA A 620 -4.26 13.34 5.58
CA ALA A 620 -3.40 12.93 4.48
C ALA A 620 -1.94 13.30 4.76
N VAL A 621 -1.08 12.29 4.80
CA VAL A 621 0.37 12.45 5.00
C VAL A 621 1.15 11.72 3.90
N LEU A 622 2.04 12.44 3.23
CA LEU A 622 3.14 11.81 2.49
C LEU A 622 4.41 11.94 3.32
N SER A 623 4.99 10.82 3.72
CA SER A 623 6.26 10.74 4.44
C SER A 623 7.38 10.34 3.48
N LEU A 624 8.30 11.26 3.24
CA LEU A 624 9.53 11.06 2.49
C LEU A 624 10.65 10.76 3.48
N LEU A 625 10.78 9.49 3.85
CA LEU A 625 11.75 9.04 4.84
C LEU A 625 13.11 8.83 4.18
N ASN A 626 14.14 9.57 4.57
CA ASN A 626 15.51 9.36 4.13
C ASN A 626 16.29 8.64 5.23
N ASP A 627 16.20 7.32 5.20
CA ASP A 627 16.70 6.33 6.16
C ASP A 627 18.09 5.77 5.82
N GLN A 628 18.71 6.26 4.75
CA GLN A 628 19.98 5.72 4.25
C GLN A 628 21.21 6.57 4.61
N THR A 629 22.36 5.90 4.77
CA THR A 629 23.65 6.55 5.10
C THR A 629 24.23 7.35 3.92
N SER A 630 23.96 6.93 2.69
CA SER A 630 24.27 7.65 1.45
C SER A 630 23.10 8.54 1.02
N ALA A 631 23.37 9.61 0.26
CA ALA A 631 22.31 10.42 -0.32
C ALA A 631 21.46 9.58 -1.29
N VAL A 632 20.19 9.36 -0.95
CA VAL A 632 19.17 8.90 -1.90
C VAL A 632 18.91 10.08 -2.84
N GLY A 633 18.79 9.84 -4.15
CA GLY A 633 18.31 10.87 -5.09
C GLY A 633 16.86 11.30 -4.78
N SER A 634 16.26 12.15 -5.61
CA SER A 634 14.85 12.53 -5.45
C SER A 634 13.95 11.29 -5.51
N ARG A 635 13.17 11.06 -4.46
CA ARG A 635 12.20 9.95 -4.38
C ARG A 635 11.01 10.18 -5.30
N ILE A 636 10.71 11.45 -5.56
CA ILE A 636 9.68 11.97 -6.46
C ILE A 636 10.39 12.53 -7.71
N PHE A 637 9.70 12.50 -8.85
CA PHE A 637 10.19 13.17 -10.05
C PHE A 637 10.26 14.70 -9.86
N ASP A 638 11.39 15.31 -10.26
CA ASP A 638 11.69 16.72 -10.00
C ASP A 638 10.69 17.71 -10.63
N THR A 639 9.87 17.29 -11.60
CA THR A 639 8.84 18.14 -12.22
C THR A 639 7.43 17.87 -11.74
N ALA A 640 7.22 16.92 -10.82
CA ALA A 640 5.90 16.57 -10.32
C ALA A 640 5.27 17.76 -9.59
N THR A 641 4.04 18.13 -9.93
CA THR A 641 3.30 19.16 -9.18
C THR A 641 2.85 18.59 -7.85
N VAL A 642 3.08 19.31 -6.75
CA VAL A 642 2.59 18.93 -5.43
C VAL A 642 1.38 19.77 -5.08
N THR A 643 0.21 19.16 -4.97
CA THR A 643 -1.03 19.84 -4.61
C THR A 643 -1.44 19.47 -3.18
N LEU A 644 -1.59 20.48 -2.32
CA LEU A 644 -2.07 20.30 -0.95
C LEU A 644 -3.47 20.91 -0.82
N SER A 645 -4.39 20.13 -0.24
CA SER A 645 -5.76 20.54 0.05
C SER A 645 -6.16 20.08 1.45
N ASN A 646 -6.30 21.02 2.38
CA ASN A 646 -6.72 20.80 3.75
C ASN A 646 -5.91 19.71 4.49
N THR A 647 -4.59 19.81 4.54
CA THR A 647 -3.72 18.77 5.18
C THR A 647 -3.34 19.06 6.63
N ALA A 648 -3.89 20.11 7.25
CA ALA A 648 -3.46 20.59 8.56
C ALA A 648 -3.93 19.79 9.79
N GLY A 649 -4.66 18.69 9.61
CA GLY A 649 -4.97 17.76 10.70
C GLY A 649 -3.82 16.78 11.02
N ALA A 650 -2.74 16.80 10.23
CA ALA A 650 -1.56 15.96 10.39
C ALA A 650 -0.29 16.69 9.90
N LEU A 651 0.79 15.94 9.65
CA LEU A 651 2.07 16.50 9.19
C LEU A 651 2.09 16.90 7.70
N GLY A 652 1.03 16.57 6.95
CA GLY A 652 0.87 16.91 5.53
C GLY A 652 2.00 16.37 4.65
N LEU A 653 2.67 17.25 3.90
CA LEU A 653 3.89 16.88 3.18
C LEU A 653 5.04 16.82 4.18
N TYR A 654 5.44 15.61 4.56
CA TYR A 654 6.44 15.37 5.59
C TYR A 654 7.70 14.77 4.99
N MET A 655 8.85 15.36 5.29
CA MET A 655 10.13 14.77 4.97
C MET A 655 10.95 14.60 6.24
N SER A 656 11.45 13.38 6.44
CA SER A 656 12.23 13.00 7.61
C SER A 656 13.59 12.48 7.18
N ARG A 657 14.67 12.85 7.87
CA ARG A 657 16.02 12.31 7.60
C ARG A 657 16.57 11.61 8.83
N THR A 658 16.56 10.29 8.82
CA THR A 658 16.94 9.41 9.94
C THR A 658 18.32 8.77 9.81
N ALA A 659 18.99 8.87 8.66
CA ALA A 659 20.39 8.44 8.49
C ALA A 659 21.26 9.42 7.66
N GLY A 660 22.58 9.16 7.60
CA GLY A 660 23.57 9.96 6.83
C GLY A 660 24.23 11.12 7.60
N THR A 661 25.17 11.81 6.96
CA THR A 661 25.95 12.95 7.53
C THR A 661 25.92 14.25 6.71
N THR A 662 25.22 14.25 5.56
CA THR A 662 25.07 15.41 4.65
C THR A 662 23.63 15.89 4.57
N THR A 663 23.39 17.05 3.96
CA THR A 663 22.05 17.56 3.60
C THR A 663 21.35 16.61 2.62
N GLY A 664 20.15 16.14 2.98
CA GLY A 664 19.25 15.44 2.06
C GLY A 664 18.23 16.43 1.53
N THR A 665 18.19 16.64 0.22
CA THR A 665 17.20 17.51 -0.44
C THR A 665 16.31 16.67 -1.34
N GLU A 666 15.00 16.74 -1.14
CA GLU A 666 14.03 16.29 -2.12
C GLU A 666 13.69 17.47 -3.05
N THR A 667 13.87 17.29 -4.35
CA THR A 667 13.46 18.29 -5.34
C THR A 667 12.13 17.87 -5.98
N VAL A 668 11.20 18.82 -6.06
CA VAL A 668 9.90 18.63 -6.70
C VAL A 668 9.56 19.84 -7.57
N GLY A 669 8.48 19.73 -8.34
CA GLY A 669 7.95 20.81 -9.16
C GLY A 669 7.29 21.91 -8.33
N PRO A 670 6.34 22.67 -8.90
CA PRO A 670 5.67 23.75 -8.18
C PRO A 670 4.76 23.20 -7.06
N LEU A 671 4.68 23.96 -5.97
CA LEU A 671 3.71 23.76 -4.90
C LEU A 671 2.39 24.45 -5.28
N THR A 672 1.29 23.70 -5.27
CA THR A 672 -0.07 24.25 -5.35
C THR A 672 -0.75 24.12 -4.00
N LEU A 673 -0.98 25.25 -3.32
CA LEU A 673 -1.87 25.32 -2.17
C LEU A 673 -3.28 25.55 -2.69
N ASN A 674 -4.02 24.46 -2.84
CA ASN A 674 -5.28 24.49 -3.56
C ASN A 674 -6.46 24.93 -2.68
N ALA A 675 -6.50 24.50 -1.42
CA ALA A 675 -7.61 24.77 -0.51
C ALA A 675 -7.23 24.51 0.95
N GLY A 676 -7.97 25.14 1.88
CA GLY A 676 -7.87 24.87 3.31
C GLY A 676 -6.54 25.31 3.91
N GLN A 677 -6.31 24.92 5.17
CA GLN A 677 -4.99 25.03 5.79
C GLN A 677 -4.20 23.75 5.51
N ASN A 678 -2.95 23.90 5.10
CA ASN A 678 -2.06 22.80 4.77
C ASN A 678 -0.84 22.77 5.68
N THR A 679 -0.26 21.60 5.90
CA THR A 679 1.01 21.45 6.64
C THR A 679 2.12 20.99 5.72
N ILE A 680 3.29 21.61 5.85
CA ILE A 680 4.55 21.15 5.23
C ILE A 680 5.56 21.02 6.36
N THR A 681 6.16 19.86 6.46
CA THR A 681 7.05 19.49 7.57
C THR A 681 8.40 18.99 7.08
N ALA A 682 9.48 19.53 7.62
CA ALA A 682 10.84 19.04 7.40
C ALA A 682 11.56 18.75 8.73
N ASP A 683 11.96 17.51 8.96
CA ASP A 683 12.66 17.10 10.19
C ASP A 683 13.90 16.25 9.90
N GLY A 684 15.10 16.82 10.03
CA GLY A 684 16.32 16.01 10.07
C GLY A 684 16.51 15.53 11.49
N THR A 685 16.59 14.24 11.82
CA THR A 685 16.37 13.77 13.21
C THR A 685 17.63 13.62 14.10
N ALA A 686 18.84 13.97 13.62
CA ALA A 686 20.09 13.86 14.39
C ALA A 686 21.08 15.02 14.18
N ALA A 687 22.26 15.00 14.84
CA ALA A 687 23.34 16.00 14.70
C ALA A 687 23.93 16.01 13.27
N SER A 688 24.22 17.21 12.73
CA SER A 688 24.77 17.44 11.39
C SER A 688 23.91 16.96 10.21
N ARG A 689 22.57 17.02 10.35
CA ARG A 689 21.63 16.61 9.30
C ARG A 689 20.67 17.72 8.95
N ILE A 690 20.60 18.04 7.66
CA ILE A 690 19.56 18.91 7.11
C ILE A 690 18.61 18.05 6.27
N ALA A 691 17.32 18.15 6.55
CA ALA A 691 16.26 17.66 5.69
C ALA A 691 15.67 18.87 4.94
N ALA A 692 15.87 18.99 3.62
CA ALA A 692 15.28 20.05 2.79
C ALA A 692 14.24 19.54 1.76
N ILE A 693 13.06 20.17 1.71
CA ILE A 693 12.12 20.03 0.59
C ILE A 693 12.31 21.26 -0.30
N LYS A 694 12.61 21.07 -1.59
CA LYS A 694 12.87 22.14 -2.54
C LYS A 694 11.87 22.15 -3.69
N PHE A 695 11.11 23.23 -3.81
CA PHE A 695 10.19 23.48 -4.90
C PHE A 695 10.88 24.24 -6.05
N THR A 696 10.88 23.65 -7.24
CA THR A 696 11.59 24.16 -8.42
C THR A 696 10.63 24.50 -9.56
N ASN A 697 10.49 25.80 -9.84
CA ASN A 697 9.76 26.35 -10.99
C ASN A 697 10.01 27.87 -11.06
N ALA A 698 9.76 28.51 -12.22
CA ALA A 698 9.70 29.97 -12.32
C ALA A 698 8.56 30.55 -11.44
N THR A 699 7.45 29.82 -11.31
CA THR A 699 6.35 30.11 -10.39
C THR A 699 6.24 28.99 -9.35
N PRO A 700 7.11 28.98 -8.33
CA PRO A 700 7.27 27.81 -7.47
C PRO A 700 6.13 27.63 -6.45
N LEU A 701 5.24 28.63 -6.32
CA LEU A 701 4.03 28.59 -5.51
C LEU A 701 2.83 29.07 -6.33
N VAL A 702 1.77 28.25 -6.37
CA VAL A 702 0.43 28.62 -6.84
C VAL A 702 -0.51 28.55 -5.66
N ARG A 703 -1.35 29.58 -5.49
CA ARG A 703 -2.32 29.67 -4.39
C ARG A 703 -3.72 29.83 -4.95
N ASN A 704 -4.59 28.88 -4.63
CA ASN A 704 -6.02 28.94 -4.96
C ASN A 704 -6.83 29.08 -3.67
N ASN A 705 -8.07 29.57 -3.80
CA ASN A 705 -9.08 29.55 -2.74
C ASN A 705 -8.62 30.13 -1.38
N TYR A 706 -7.72 31.12 -1.40
CA TYR A 706 -7.07 31.69 -0.22
C TYR A 706 -6.46 30.66 0.75
N SER A 707 -6.00 29.52 0.24
CA SER A 707 -5.39 28.44 1.03
C SER A 707 -4.16 28.90 1.83
N THR A 708 -4.09 28.51 3.09
CA THR A 708 -2.99 28.87 4.02
C THR A 708 -2.09 27.69 4.27
N ALA A 709 -0.88 27.92 4.81
CA ALA A 709 -0.03 26.83 5.28
C ALA A 709 0.59 27.09 6.66
N LEU A 710 0.72 26.00 7.41
CA LEU A 710 1.57 25.83 8.56
C LEU A 710 2.87 25.18 8.10
N LEU A 711 3.98 25.86 8.33
CA LEU A 711 5.32 25.37 8.00
C LEU A 711 6.00 24.93 9.29
N LEU A 712 6.46 23.69 9.33
CA LEU A 712 7.14 23.13 10.49
C LEU A 712 8.52 22.65 10.08
N ALA A 713 9.53 23.05 10.85
CA ALA A 713 10.84 22.47 10.72
C ALA A 713 11.59 22.49 12.06
N ARG A 714 12.48 21.52 12.25
CA ARG A 714 13.40 21.54 13.40
C ARG A 714 14.45 22.62 13.19
N ASN A 715 14.71 23.45 14.21
CA ASN A 715 15.66 24.57 14.14
C ASN A 715 15.38 25.57 12.99
N PHE A 716 14.10 25.84 12.74
CA PHE A 716 13.63 26.57 11.54
C PHE A 716 14.19 28.00 11.41
N ASP A 717 14.49 28.66 12.54
CA ASP A 717 15.01 30.04 12.61
C ASP A 717 16.56 30.11 12.68
N THR A 718 17.29 29.07 12.24
CA THR A 718 18.76 29.03 12.38
C THR A 718 19.49 28.77 11.07
N THR A 719 20.71 29.32 10.94
CA THR A 719 21.66 28.97 9.85
C THR A 719 22.43 27.67 10.13
N SER A 720 22.02 26.91 11.14
CA SER A 720 22.78 25.76 11.64
C SER A 720 22.89 24.64 10.60
N THR A 721 23.89 23.77 10.79
CA THR A 721 24.07 22.53 10.01
C THR A 721 23.09 21.42 10.42
N GLN A 722 22.11 21.72 11.27
CA GLN A 722 21.17 20.78 11.85
C GLN A 722 19.74 21.31 11.75
N GLY A 723 18.85 20.66 11.01
CA GLY A 723 17.44 21.05 11.03
C GLY A 723 16.63 20.59 9.82
N GLY A 724 15.47 21.21 9.66
CA GLY A 724 14.64 21.11 8.46
C GLY A 724 14.66 22.41 7.66
N ARG A 725 14.48 22.32 6.34
CA ARG A 725 14.33 23.47 5.44
C ARG A 725 13.18 23.25 4.47
N ILE A 726 12.46 24.33 4.20
CA ILE A 726 11.44 24.38 3.16
C ILE A 726 11.88 25.47 2.19
N VAL A 727 12.27 25.08 0.98
CA VAL A 727 13.03 25.91 0.05
C VAL A 727 12.22 26.15 -1.22
N PHE A 728 12.16 27.41 -1.64
CA PHE A 728 11.67 27.80 -2.96
C PHE A 728 12.86 28.28 -3.78
N SER A 729 13.01 27.78 -5.00
CA SER A 729 14.13 28.15 -5.90
C SER A 729 14.23 29.65 -6.21
N VAL A 730 13.11 30.35 -6.16
CA VAL A 730 12.98 31.80 -6.25
C VAL A 730 11.98 32.27 -5.19
N THR A 731 11.90 33.59 -4.93
CA THR A 731 10.90 34.14 -4.00
C THR A 731 9.49 33.70 -4.43
N PRO A 732 8.67 33.10 -3.55
CA PRO A 732 7.36 32.56 -3.91
C PRO A 732 6.31 33.62 -4.25
N GLY A 733 6.62 34.92 -4.09
CA GLY A 733 5.73 36.04 -4.37
C GLY A 733 4.67 36.28 -3.30
N GLY A 734 4.13 37.51 -3.20
CA GLY A 734 3.05 37.83 -2.24
C GLY A 734 3.49 38.10 -0.81
N ALA A 735 4.76 38.48 -0.59
CA ALA A 735 5.19 39.05 0.69
C ALA A 735 4.65 40.47 0.86
N ILE A 736 4.19 40.83 2.06
CA ILE A 736 3.66 42.16 2.40
C ILE A 736 4.38 42.70 3.63
N GLY A 737 4.71 44.00 3.61
CA GLY A 737 5.37 44.71 4.71
C GLY A 737 6.57 45.52 4.28
N GLY A 738 7.46 45.82 5.23
CA GLY A 738 8.67 46.59 4.95
C GLY A 738 9.79 45.75 4.34
N ALA A 739 10.61 46.35 3.47
CA ALA A 739 11.81 45.72 2.93
C ALA A 739 12.97 45.65 3.95
N GLY A 740 12.67 45.48 5.25
CA GLY A 740 13.66 45.42 6.32
C GLY A 740 14.58 44.20 6.20
N ALA A 741 15.85 44.37 6.59
CA ALA A 741 16.80 43.27 6.67
C ALA A 741 16.44 42.27 7.80
N ALA A 742 17.00 41.06 7.75
CA ALA A 742 16.87 40.08 8.84
C ALA A 742 17.23 40.70 10.21
N ALA A 743 16.54 40.26 11.26
CA ALA A 743 16.58 40.84 12.61
C ALA A 743 15.99 42.26 12.77
N SER A 744 15.27 42.78 11.77
CA SER A 744 14.47 44.01 11.88
C SER A 744 12.99 43.72 12.20
N THR A 745 12.33 44.64 12.91
CA THR A 745 10.86 44.58 13.12
C THR A 745 10.07 44.92 11.86
N THR A 746 10.72 45.46 10.83
CA THR A 746 10.08 45.92 9.58
C THR A 746 10.19 44.92 8.44
N ILE A 747 10.36 43.62 8.72
CA ILE A 747 10.51 42.58 7.69
C ILE A 747 9.16 42.24 7.04
N SER A 748 9.17 42.06 5.72
CA SER A 748 8.02 41.54 4.97
C SER A 748 7.69 40.10 5.36
N ILE A 749 6.40 39.82 5.49
CA ILE A 749 5.88 38.50 5.83
C ILE A 749 5.06 37.92 4.67
N PHE A 750 4.86 36.61 4.67
CA PHE A 750 3.81 35.98 3.88
C PHE A 750 2.57 35.81 4.77
N PRO A 751 1.51 36.63 4.60
CA PRO A 751 0.35 36.63 5.51
C PRO A 751 -0.37 35.29 5.59
N TYR A 752 -0.21 34.45 4.57
CA TYR A 752 -0.83 33.14 4.44
C TYR A 752 0.07 31.99 4.94
N PHE A 753 1.24 32.29 5.49
CA PHE A 753 2.13 31.33 6.13
C PHE A 753 2.36 31.66 7.59
N ILE A 754 2.18 30.64 8.43
CA ILE A 754 2.65 30.63 9.81
C ILE A 754 3.66 29.52 9.97
N GLY A 755 4.60 29.72 10.88
CA GLY A 755 5.57 28.71 11.26
C GLY A 755 5.71 28.64 12.77
N GLU A 756 6.32 27.57 13.23
CA GLU A 756 6.68 27.44 14.64
C GLU A 756 8.17 27.63 14.82
N ASN A 757 8.54 28.54 15.72
CA ASN A 757 9.90 28.65 16.18
C ASN A 757 10.16 27.57 17.25
N THR A 758 10.47 26.35 16.82
CA THR A 758 10.82 25.25 17.71
C THR A 758 12.35 25.20 17.91
N ALA A 759 12.80 25.29 19.17
CA ALA A 759 14.15 24.87 19.54
C ALA A 759 14.31 23.34 19.34
N ALA A 760 15.56 22.85 19.23
CA ALA A 760 16.14 21.50 18.99
C ALA A 760 15.30 20.18 19.06
N ALA A 761 14.09 20.18 19.61
CA ALA A 761 13.15 19.08 19.66
C ALA A 761 12.66 18.63 18.26
N PRO A 762 12.31 17.34 18.08
CA PRO A 762 11.66 16.84 16.88
C PRO A 762 10.33 17.57 16.59
N VAL A 763 9.96 17.65 15.33
CA VAL A 763 8.66 18.21 14.94
C VAL A 763 7.55 17.22 15.28
N ALA A 764 6.48 17.69 15.91
CA ALA A 764 5.29 16.93 16.25
C ALA A 764 4.03 17.55 15.63
N ALA A 765 2.98 16.73 15.44
CA ALA A 765 1.69 17.20 14.95
C ALA A 765 0.97 18.15 15.94
N THR A 766 1.46 18.25 17.18
CA THR A 766 0.97 19.21 18.19
C THR A 766 1.57 20.61 18.02
N ASN A 767 2.58 20.77 17.16
CA ASN A 767 3.09 22.08 16.77
C ASN A 767 2.04 22.75 15.86
N VAL A 768 1.60 23.96 16.21
CA VAL A 768 0.49 24.67 15.57
C VAL A 768 0.89 26.04 15.01
N GLY A 769 2.14 26.44 15.18
CA GLY A 769 2.67 27.73 14.71
C GLY A 769 2.43 28.87 15.70
N ASN A 770 3.45 29.73 15.83
CA ASN A 770 3.47 30.86 16.77
C ASN A 770 4.00 32.17 16.16
N SER A 771 4.40 32.17 14.89
CA SER A 771 4.95 33.34 14.21
C SER A 771 4.59 33.35 12.72
N PHE A 772 4.53 34.52 12.11
CA PHE A 772 4.48 34.65 10.65
C PHE A 772 5.81 34.25 10.01
N VAL A 773 5.82 34.07 8.69
CA VAL A 773 6.98 33.54 7.94
C VAL A 773 7.55 34.58 6.99
N MET A 774 8.88 34.58 6.84
CA MET A 774 9.63 35.38 5.87
C MET A 774 10.48 34.49 4.94
N PHE A 775 10.88 35.04 3.78
CA PHE A 775 11.75 34.36 2.81
C PHE A 775 13.18 34.87 2.95
N VAL A 776 14.10 33.96 3.22
CA VAL A 776 15.51 34.28 3.40
C VAL A 776 16.19 34.37 2.03
N ASP A 777 16.30 33.24 1.33
CA ASP A 777 16.86 33.12 -0.02
C ASP A 777 16.55 31.73 -0.62
N GLY A 778 17.02 31.47 -1.85
CA GLY A 778 16.81 30.18 -2.54
C GLY A 778 17.61 28.98 -2.00
N THR A 779 18.41 29.18 -0.94
CA THR A 779 19.26 28.16 -0.28
C THR A 779 18.76 27.81 1.13
N LEU A 780 18.38 28.83 1.90
CA LEU A 780 17.84 28.71 3.26
C LEU A 780 16.31 28.57 3.24
N GLY A 781 15.64 29.09 2.20
CA GLY A 781 14.21 28.98 2.02
C GLY A 781 13.44 29.98 2.86
N VAL A 782 12.37 29.52 3.51
CA VAL A 782 11.53 30.34 4.40
C VAL A 782 11.77 30.00 5.87
N ARG A 783 11.46 30.93 6.79
CA ARG A 783 11.51 30.69 8.25
C ARG A 783 10.49 31.55 9.01
N PRO A 784 10.04 31.13 10.21
CA PRO A 784 9.27 31.98 11.10
C PRO A 784 10.09 33.18 11.56
N LEU A 785 9.43 34.32 11.80
CA LEU A 785 10.06 35.49 12.40
C LEU A 785 10.47 35.19 13.84
N ASN A 786 11.62 35.72 14.26
CA ASN A 786 12.11 35.60 15.61
C ASN A 786 11.21 36.39 16.57
N LEU A 787 10.64 35.68 17.55
CA LEU A 787 9.66 36.22 18.49
C LEU A 787 10.18 37.35 19.40
N THR A 788 11.50 37.55 19.48
CA THR A 788 12.14 38.52 20.37
C THR A 788 12.75 39.72 19.64
N THR A 789 13.31 39.52 18.45
CA THR A 789 14.06 40.58 17.74
C THR A 789 13.31 41.14 16.53
N GLU A 790 12.34 40.41 15.97
CA GLU A 790 11.67 40.78 14.71
C GLU A 790 10.21 41.26 14.92
N TYR A 791 9.81 41.45 16.19
CA TYR A 791 8.53 42.07 16.57
C TYR A 791 8.74 43.23 17.54
N VAL A 792 7.92 44.28 17.39
CA VAL A 792 7.69 45.24 18.48
C VAL A 792 6.80 44.57 19.52
N VAL A 793 7.29 44.46 20.75
CA VAL A 793 6.60 43.71 21.82
C VAL A 793 5.89 44.67 22.79
N ASP A 794 4.61 44.41 23.06
CA ASP A 794 3.80 45.04 24.13
C ASP A 794 3.79 46.60 24.13
N SER A 795 3.95 47.24 22.97
CA SER A 795 3.96 48.71 22.86
C SER A 795 2.56 49.32 22.82
N ALA A 796 2.25 50.26 23.72
CA ALA A 796 0.98 51.00 23.73
C ALA A 796 0.82 52.02 22.58
N ALA A 797 1.90 52.28 21.82
CA ALA A 797 1.95 53.19 20.67
C ALA A 797 2.76 52.54 19.52
N PRO A 798 2.21 51.51 18.84
CA PRO A 798 2.98 50.70 17.88
C PRO A 798 3.20 51.38 16.50
N ALA A 799 2.95 52.68 16.37
CA ALA A 799 2.71 53.38 15.10
C ALA A 799 3.95 53.57 14.20
N THR A 800 4.18 52.61 13.29
CA THR A 800 4.89 52.79 12.00
C THR A 800 4.42 51.69 11.02
N GLY A 801 3.91 52.05 9.84
CA GLY A 801 3.18 51.17 8.89
C GLY A 801 3.86 49.87 8.43
N THR A 802 5.14 49.69 8.75
CA THR A 802 5.95 48.53 8.38
C THR A 802 6.29 47.58 9.53
N ASN A 803 5.97 47.90 10.79
CA ASN A 803 6.36 47.08 11.94
C ASN A 803 5.47 45.85 12.14
N ASN A 804 6.08 44.70 12.37
CA ASN A 804 5.42 43.52 12.93
C ASN A 804 5.29 43.70 14.45
N VAL A 805 4.12 43.41 15.02
CA VAL A 805 3.81 43.68 16.43
C VAL A 805 3.33 42.42 17.13
N ARG A 806 3.81 42.18 18.35
CA ARG A 806 3.43 41.05 19.20
C ARG A 806 3.01 41.56 20.58
N TYR A 807 1.88 41.08 21.09
CA TYR A 807 1.44 41.31 22.45
C TYR A 807 1.43 40.01 23.22
N THR A 808 2.01 40.01 24.41
CA THR A 808 2.02 38.89 25.35
C THR A 808 1.18 39.19 26.60
N VAL A 809 0.79 40.46 26.78
CA VAL A 809 -0.08 40.92 27.86
C VAL A 809 -1.17 41.86 27.34
N THR A 810 -2.28 41.96 28.08
CA THR A 810 -3.36 42.93 27.85
C THR A 810 -2.82 44.35 27.79
N ASN A 811 -3.27 45.13 26.80
CA ASN A 811 -2.76 46.49 26.58
C ASN A 811 -3.83 47.42 25.99
N ALA A 812 -3.63 48.74 26.15
CA ALA A 812 -4.48 49.78 25.60
C ALA A 812 -3.72 50.58 24.54
N ILE A 813 -4.27 50.64 23.33
CA ILE A 813 -3.69 51.36 22.19
C ILE A 813 -4.05 52.84 22.30
N THR A 814 -3.02 53.68 22.41
CA THR A 814 -3.16 55.11 22.76
C THR A 814 -3.09 56.06 21.55
N THR A 815 -2.53 55.62 20.42
CA THR A 815 -2.41 56.41 19.18
C THR A 815 -2.82 55.59 17.95
N PRO A 816 -3.34 56.19 16.86
CA PRO A 816 -3.66 55.48 15.62
C PRO A 816 -2.45 54.69 15.14
N ALA A 817 -2.65 53.42 14.77
CA ALA A 817 -1.56 52.52 14.44
C ALA A 817 -1.80 51.91 13.05
N ALA A 818 -0.91 52.22 12.12
CA ALA A 818 -0.65 51.36 10.97
C ALA A 818 0.49 50.42 11.36
N ILE A 819 0.23 49.12 11.33
CA ILE A 819 1.19 48.05 11.62
C ILE A 819 1.21 47.07 10.45
N ASN A 820 2.30 46.33 10.27
CA ASN A 820 2.36 45.29 9.26
C ASN A 820 1.53 44.08 9.67
N SER A 821 1.78 43.52 10.84
CA SER A 821 1.13 42.30 11.35
C SER A 821 0.90 42.36 12.86
N LEU A 822 -0.06 41.57 13.34
CA LEU A 822 -0.43 41.50 14.75
C LEU A 822 -0.37 40.05 15.27
N VAL A 823 0.39 39.82 16.33
CA VAL A 823 0.45 38.56 17.07
C VAL A 823 -0.06 38.76 18.50
N LEU A 824 -0.98 37.92 18.95
CA LEU A 824 -1.50 37.83 20.31
C LEU A 824 -1.07 36.48 20.89
N ASP A 825 -0.13 36.51 21.83
CA ASP A 825 0.58 35.31 22.27
C ASP A 825 0.66 35.24 23.79
N SER A 826 -0.43 34.77 24.41
CA SER A 826 -0.52 34.59 25.85
C SER A 826 -1.39 33.39 26.21
N ALA A 827 -0.91 32.58 27.15
CA ALA A 827 -1.70 31.48 27.72
C ALA A 827 -2.90 31.99 28.53
N ALA A 828 -2.81 33.19 29.12
CA ALA A 828 -3.90 33.84 29.85
C ALA A 828 -4.88 34.58 28.92
N GLY A 829 -4.49 34.83 27.66
CA GLY A 829 -5.21 35.64 26.70
C GLY A 829 -4.79 37.12 26.74
N VAL A 830 -4.93 37.81 25.61
CA VAL A 830 -4.59 39.23 25.46
C VAL A 830 -5.86 40.01 25.14
N ALA A 831 -6.20 41.01 25.96
CA ALA A 831 -7.22 41.99 25.61
C ALA A 831 -6.55 43.26 25.06
N LEU A 832 -6.87 43.62 23.82
CA LEU A 832 -6.51 44.91 23.25
C LEU A 832 -7.72 45.84 23.28
N THR A 833 -7.53 47.03 23.83
CA THR A 833 -8.52 48.11 23.91
C THR A 833 -7.97 49.40 23.30
N GLY A 834 -8.79 50.41 23.03
CA GLY A 834 -8.35 51.69 22.50
C GLY A 834 -9.50 52.69 22.36
N SER A 835 -9.22 53.99 22.49
CA SER A 835 -10.28 54.98 22.76
C SER A 835 -10.86 55.73 21.54
N VAL A 836 -10.18 55.93 20.40
CA VAL A 836 -10.67 56.93 19.40
C VAL A 836 -10.21 56.80 17.93
N SER A 837 -9.55 55.72 17.47
CA SER A 837 -9.09 55.64 16.05
C SER A 837 -9.06 54.23 15.48
N SER A 838 -9.11 54.12 14.14
CA SER A 838 -8.98 52.86 13.42
C SER A 838 -7.55 52.33 13.48
N MET A 839 -7.37 51.01 13.50
CA MET A 839 -6.07 50.35 13.33
C MET A 839 -5.99 49.76 11.92
N GLU A 840 -4.90 50.03 11.23
CA GLU A 840 -4.59 49.40 9.94
C GLU A 840 -3.56 48.30 10.15
N ILE A 841 -3.89 47.10 9.66
CA ILE A 841 -2.98 45.98 9.57
C ILE A 841 -2.68 45.84 8.08
N THR A 842 -1.58 46.42 7.62
CA THR A 842 -1.30 46.59 6.18
C THR A 842 -1.22 45.26 5.44
N SER A 843 -0.78 44.19 6.10
CA SER A 843 -0.79 42.82 5.58
C SER A 843 -2.09 42.04 5.80
N GLY A 844 -3.02 42.59 6.58
CA GLY A 844 -4.23 41.92 7.04
C GLY A 844 -3.99 40.74 8.00
N ALA A 845 -2.75 40.48 8.40
CA ALA A 845 -2.37 39.30 9.16
C ALA A 845 -2.53 39.47 10.68
N ILE A 846 -3.40 38.64 11.27
CA ILE A 846 -3.66 38.55 12.72
C ILE A 846 -3.44 37.10 13.15
N LEU A 847 -2.61 36.89 14.17
CA LEU A 847 -2.31 35.57 14.73
C LEU A 847 -2.57 35.55 16.23
N ALA A 848 -3.54 34.77 16.69
CA ALA A 848 -3.70 34.39 18.08
C ALA A 848 -3.04 33.03 18.31
N ALA A 849 -1.83 33.03 18.88
CA ALA A 849 -1.00 31.84 19.07
C ALA A 849 -1.20 31.15 20.44
N GLY A 850 -1.68 31.89 21.43
CA GLY A 850 -1.87 31.39 22.80
C GLY A 850 -3.09 30.49 22.99
N THR A 851 -3.12 29.76 24.11
CA THR A 851 -4.27 28.96 24.55
C THR A 851 -5.39 29.78 25.17
N GLY A 852 -5.11 31.01 25.59
CA GLY A 852 -6.07 31.87 26.30
C GLY A 852 -7.06 32.58 25.36
N SER A 853 -8.13 33.13 25.94
CA SER A 853 -9.12 33.92 25.21
C SER A 853 -8.61 35.35 25.01
N SER A 854 -8.26 35.68 23.77
CA SER A 854 -7.85 37.03 23.39
C SER A 854 -9.02 37.83 22.82
N SER A 855 -8.98 39.15 22.92
CA SER A 855 -10.02 40.02 22.37
C SER A 855 -9.46 41.33 21.82
N ILE A 856 -10.13 41.87 20.80
CA ILE A 856 -9.87 43.22 20.28
C ILE A 856 -11.17 44.02 20.37
N SER A 857 -11.18 45.01 21.24
CA SER A 857 -12.38 45.76 21.63
C SER A 857 -12.17 47.27 21.54
N THR A 858 -13.27 48.02 21.54
CA THR A 858 -13.34 49.50 21.69
C THR A 858 -12.71 50.35 20.58
N LEU A 859 -11.93 49.78 19.65
CA LEU A 859 -11.45 50.48 18.46
C LEU A 859 -12.61 50.82 17.50
N THR A 860 -12.46 51.87 16.69
CA THR A 860 -13.51 52.28 15.72
C THR A 860 -13.58 51.36 14.50
N GLY A 861 -12.50 50.64 14.20
CA GLY A 861 -12.44 49.65 13.14
C GLY A 861 -11.04 49.08 12.95
N LEU A 862 -10.97 47.84 12.49
CA LEU A 862 -9.77 47.23 11.92
C LEU A 862 -9.85 47.36 10.40
N THR A 863 -8.77 47.78 9.77
CA THR A 863 -8.62 47.89 8.31
C THR A 863 -7.47 47.02 7.83
N SER A 864 -7.58 46.45 6.64
CA SER A 864 -6.46 45.90 5.88
C SER A 864 -5.91 46.92 4.87
N GLY A 865 -4.67 46.72 4.42
CA GLY A 865 -3.97 47.64 3.50
C GLY A 865 -4.63 47.83 2.13
N ALA A 866 -4.06 48.72 1.31
CA ALA A 866 -4.64 49.15 0.05
C ALA A 866 -4.86 48.00 -0.99
N THR A 867 -6.15 47.78 -1.32
CA THR A 867 -6.75 47.04 -2.47
C THR A 867 -6.44 45.55 -2.71
N PRO A 868 -7.51 44.73 -2.62
CA PRO A 868 -8.01 44.25 -1.35
C PRO A 868 -7.05 43.19 -0.80
N VAL A 869 -6.28 43.56 0.21
CA VAL A 869 -5.51 42.60 1.03
C VAL A 869 -6.49 41.87 1.96
N PRO A 870 -6.58 40.53 1.93
CA PRO A 870 -7.48 39.79 2.81
C PRO A 870 -7.09 39.91 4.28
N TYR A 871 -8.07 39.79 5.17
CA TYR A 871 -7.79 39.54 6.58
C TYR A 871 -7.39 38.09 6.76
N HIS A 872 -6.13 37.82 7.06
CA HIS A 872 -5.64 36.50 7.40
C HIS A 872 -5.64 36.33 8.92
N VAL A 873 -6.66 35.65 9.45
CA VAL A 873 -6.84 35.45 10.89
C VAL A 873 -6.54 34.00 11.26
N TYR A 874 -5.50 33.82 12.06
CA TYR A 874 -5.11 32.53 12.63
C TYR A 874 -5.49 32.49 14.11
N VAL A 875 -6.14 31.41 14.52
CA VAL A 875 -6.29 31.05 15.94
C VAL A 875 -5.77 29.62 16.05
N THR A 876 -4.49 29.46 16.38
CA THR A 876 -3.76 28.21 16.07
C THR A 876 -4.07 27.09 17.04
N ASN A 877 -4.12 27.40 18.34
CA ASN A 877 -4.42 26.41 19.37
C ASN A 877 -5.92 26.03 19.37
N ALA A 878 -6.23 24.75 19.47
CA ALA A 878 -7.62 24.24 19.47
C ALA A 878 -8.48 24.80 20.61
N SER A 879 -7.89 25.10 21.77
CA SER A 879 -8.58 25.74 22.90
C SER A 879 -8.57 27.28 22.83
N GLY A 880 -7.75 27.85 21.94
CA GLY A 880 -7.61 29.29 21.79
C GLY A 880 -8.88 29.95 21.23
N VAL A 881 -9.18 31.14 21.72
CA VAL A 881 -10.30 31.96 21.26
C VAL A 881 -9.81 33.37 20.94
N LEU A 882 -10.23 33.91 19.80
CA LEU A 882 -10.09 35.33 19.48
C LEU A 882 -11.48 35.94 19.29
N THR A 883 -11.84 36.93 20.12
CA THR A 883 -13.09 37.68 20.01
C THR A 883 -12.84 39.05 19.39
N LEU A 884 -13.48 39.31 18.25
CA LEU A 884 -13.46 40.62 17.59
C LEU A 884 -14.75 41.37 17.90
N ASN A 885 -14.67 42.24 18.92
CA ASN A 885 -15.73 43.20 19.24
C ASN A 885 -15.63 44.46 18.37
N THR A 886 -14.43 44.75 17.88
CA THR A 886 -14.16 45.80 16.90
C THR A 886 -14.60 45.36 15.50
N PRO A 887 -15.28 46.21 14.69
CA PRO A 887 -15.64 45.86 13.32
C PRO A 887 -14.42 45.74 12.39
N LEU A 888 -14.46 44.77 11.47
CA LEU A 888 -13.58 44.73 10.30
C LEU A 888 -14.18 45.64 9.22
N THR A 889 -13.49 46.70 8.80
CA THR A 889 -14.08 47.81 8.03
C THR A 889 -13.60 47.91 6.58
N SER A 890 -12.46 47.30 6.22
CA SER A 890 -12.11 47.14 4.80
C SER A 890 -12.99 46.09 4.11
N ALA A 891 -13.48 46.42 2.91
CA ALA A 891 -14.17 45.50 2.01
C ALA A 891 -13.18 44.54 1.34
N ALA A 892 -12.75 43.52 2.08
CA ALA A 892 -11.83 42.47 1.62
C ALA A 892 -12.28 41.09 2.15
N PRO A 893 -11.81 39.98 1.58
CA PRO A 893 -12.11 38.65 2.12
C PRO A 893 -11.54 38.46 3.54
N LEU A 894 -12.25 37.71 4.37
CA LEU A 894 -11.79 37.23 5.68
C LEU A 894 -11.41 35.75 5.56
N VAL A 895 -10.17 35.42 5.88
CA VAL A 895 -9.61 34.06 5.84
C VAL A 895 -9.35 33.60 7.26
N LYS A 896 -10.13 32.63 7.75
CA LYS A 896 -9.93 32.00 9.05
C LYS A 896 -9.14 30.70 8.90
N SER A 897 -8.04 30.59 9.65
CA SER A 897 -7.20 29.40 9.77
C SER A 897 -6.83 29.10 11.23
N GLY A 898 -6.20 27.97 11.49
CA GLY A 898 -5.87 27.44 12.81
C GLY A 898 -7.05 26.74 13.49
N ALA A 899 -6.78 25.79 14.38
CA ALA A 899 -7.80 24.91 14.97
C ALA A 899 -8.76 25.61 15.93
N GLY A 900 -8.38 26.76 16.49
CA GLY A 900 -9.16 27.50 17.49
C GLY A 900 -10.33 28.29 16.92
N THR A 901 -10.98 29.05 17.82
CA THR A 901 -12.25 29.75 17.54
C THR A 901 -12.06 31.25 17.32
N LEU A 902 -12.61 31.77 16.23
CA LEU A 902 -12.80 33.20 15.99
C LEU A 902 -14.27 33.57 16.28
N VAL A 903 -14.51 34.44 17.24
CA VAL A 903 -15.85 34.96 17.55
C VAL A 903 -16.00 36.34 16.90
N LEU A 904 -16.96 36.47 15.98
CA LEU A 904 -17.31 37.73 15.33
C LEU A 904 -18.49 38.35 16.10
N SER A 905 -18.21 39.39 16.88
CA SER A 905 -19.21 40.01 17.75
C SER A 905 -19.81 41.30 17.18
N SER A 906 -19.12 41.95 16.23
CA SER A 906 -19.59 43.20 15.62
C SER A 906 -20.58 42.97 14.48
N ALA A 907 -21.69 43.71 14.50
CA ALA A 907 -22.69 43.73 13.42
C ALA A 907 -22.30 44.60 12.22
N SER A 908 -21.23 45.39 12.34
CA SER A 908 -20.77 46.36 11.34
C SER A 908 -19.57 45.86 10.54
N ASN A 909 -19.42 44.54 10.41
CA ASN A 909 -18.35 43.94 9.62
C ASN A 909 -18.60 44.18 8.11
N ALA A 910 -17.64 44.78 7.43
CA ALA A 910 -17.68 45.13 6.01
C ALA A 910 -16.89 44.17 5.10
N PHE A 911 -16.29 43.10 5.65
CA PHE A 911 -15.59 42.10 4.84
C PHE A 911 -16.55 41.44 3.83
N THR A 912 -16.01 41.06 2.67
CA THR A 912 -16.80 40.48 1.58
C THR A 912 -17.05 39.00 1.85
N ASP A 913 -16.16 38.12 1.40
CA ASP A 913 -16.29 36.68 1.53
C ASP A 913 -15.61 36.16 2.79
N LEU A 914 -16.15 35.09 3.39
CA LEU A 914 -15.54 34.37 4.50
C LEU A 914 -14.99 33.04 4.00
N TYR A 915 -13.69 32.82 4.15
CA TYR A 915 -12.98 31.58 3.87
C TYR A 915 -12.66 30.85 5.17
N LEU A 916 -13.28 29.69 5.39
CA LEU A 916 -13.08 28.84 6.56
C LEU A 916 -12.13 27.69 6.21
N ASN A 917 -10.83 27.95 6.34
CA ASN A 917 -9.77 26.99 6.00
C ASN A 917 -9.53 25.95 7.10
N LEU A 918 -9.67 26.34 8.38
CA LEU A 918 -9.59 25.44 9.54
C LEU A 918 -10.20 26.11 10.80
N GLY A 919 -10.62 25.29 11.75
CA GLY A 919 -11.13 25.70 13.06
C GLY A 919 -12.51 26.32 12.97
N THR A 920 -12.88 27.11 13.98
CA THR A 920 -14.26 27.57 14.15
C THR A 920 -14.40 29.08 13.94
N VAL A 921 -15.45 29.48 13.22
CA VAL A 921 -16.01 30.84 13.28
C VAL A 921 -17.34 30.77 14.03
N GLN A 922 -17.50 31.60 15.04
CA GLN A 922 -18.75 31.73 15.81
C GLN A 922 -19.38 33.09 15.56
N ALA A 923 -20.69 33.09 15.31
CA ALA A 923 -21.53 34.28 15.23
C ALA A 923 -22.93 33.97 15.79
N ASP A 924 -23.58 35.00 16.34
CA ASP A 924 -24.95 34.95 16.89
C ASP A 924 -25.98 35.63 15.97
N ALA A 925 -25.55 36.25 14.86
CA ALA A 925 -26.43 36.85 13.86
C ALA A 925 -25.78 36.84 12.47
N LEU A 926 -26.63 36.78 11.42
CA LEU A 926 -26.19 36.65 10.02
C LEU A 926 -25.33 37.81 9.53
N ASN A 927 -25.65 39.04 9.93
CA ASN A 927 -24.92 40.26 9.52
C ASN A 927 -23.49 40.33 10.10
N LYS A 928 -23.18 39.56 11.15
CA LYS A 928 -21.81 39.47 11.68
C LYS A 928 -20.86 38.67 10.79
N LEU A 929 -21.41 37.87 9.88
CA LEU A 929 -20.69 37.03 8.92
C LEU A 929 -20.38 37.76 7.59
N GLY A 930 -20.35 39.10 7.57
CA GLY A 930 -20.08 39.92 6.38
C GLY A 930 -21.21 39.88 5.35
N SER A 931 -20.97 40.39 4.15
CA SER A 931 -21.99 40.49 3.08
C SER A 931 -21.85 39.46 1.96
N GLY A 932 -20.69 38.83 1.80
CA GLY A 932 -20.38 37.89 0.72
C GLY A 932 -20.59 36.41 1.06
N ALA A 933 -19.92 35.55 0.29
CA ALA A 933 -20.06 34.10 0.31
C ALA A 933 -19.37 33.46 1.53
N LEU A 934 -19.89 32.31 1.95
CA LEU A 934 -19.25 31.43 2.93
C LEU A 934 -18.56 30.29 2.18
N ASN A 935 -17.23 30.27 2.20
CA ASN A 935 -16.40 29.32 1.50
C ASN A 935 -15.75 28.37 2.50
N PHE A 936 -16.17 27.11 2.51
CA PHE A 936 -15.68 26.10 3.44
C PHE A 936 -14.61 25.23 2.79
N PHE A 937 -13.45 25.12 3.44
CA PHE A 937 -12.33 24.28 3.01
C PHE A 937 -11.76 23.47 4.18
N GLY A 938 -12.60 23.05 5.13
CA GLY A 938 -12.22 22.31 6.34
C GLY A 938 -12.64 22.97 7.67
N GLY A 939 -13.17 24.20 7.64
CA GLY A 939 -13.59 24.92 8.86
C GLY A 939 -15.04 24.67 9.29
N THR A 940 -15.37 25.23 10.46
CA THR A 940 -16.64 25.10 11.16
C THR A 940 -17.33 26.46 11.31
N LEU A 941 -18.63 26.52 10.99
CA LEU A 941 -19.51 27.60 11.44
C LEU A 941 -20.28 27.14 12.67
N LYS A 942 -20.08 27.83 13.80
CA LYS A 942 -20.77 27.58 15.07
C LYS A 942 -21.80 28.67 15.36
N PHE A 943 -23.02 28.25 15.68
CA PHE A 943 -24.10 29.19 16.01
C PHE A 943 -24.01 29.63 17.49
N GLY A 944 -23.90 30.94 17.71
CA GLY A 944 -23.95 31.58 19.03
C GLY A 944 -25.38 31.88 19.51
N ALA A 945 -26.33 31.96 18.58
CA ALA A 945 -27.76 32.07 18.81
C ALA A 945 -28.52 31.54 17.57
N ALA A 946 -29.84 31.36 17.68
CA ALA A 946 -30.67 31.04 16.53
C ALA A 946 -30.84 32.29 15.66
N PHE A 947 -30.40 32.23 14.40
CA PHE A 947 -30.73 33.22 13.39
C PHE A 947 -31.11 32.53 12.08
N ASP A 948 -32.06 33.13 11.37
CA ASP A 948 -32.57 32.63 10.09
C ASP A 948 -31.79 33.28 8.93
N ALA A 949 -31.15 32.45 8.11
CA ALA A 949 -30.43 32.90 6.92
C ALA A 949 -31.35 33.16 5.71
N THR A 950 -32.68 33.06 5.86
CA THR A 950 -33.64 33.35 4.78
C THR A 950 -33.71 34.84 4.39
N SER A 951 -33.37 35.76 5.29
CA SER A 951 -33.53 37.22 5.09
C SER A 951 -32.33 37.90 4.42
N GLY A 952 -31.26 37.16 4.10
CA GLY A 952 -30.08 37.65 3.39
C GLY A 952 -29.34 36.51 2.70
N PRO A 953 -29.54 36.27 1.40
CA PRO A 953 -29.03 35.07 0.75
C PRO A 953 -27.49 35.08 0.68
N LYS A 954 -26.82 34.23 1.48
CA LYS A 954 -25.38 33.94 1.37
C LYS A 954 -25.13 32.77 0.41
N THR A 955 -24.23 32.94 -0.54
CA THR A 955 -23.72 31.79 -1.31
C THR A 955 -22.87 30.91 -0.40
N ILE A 956 -23.13 29.61 -0.35
CA ILE A 956 -22.38 28.66 0.49
C ILE A 956 -21.64 27.68 -0.42
N LEU A 957 -20.32 27.76 -0.44
CA LEU A 957 -19.44 26.90 -1.25
C LEU A 957 -18.75 25.89 -0.34
N ILE A 958 -18.69 24.63 -0.77
CA ILE A 958 -18.00 23.56 -0.07
C ILE A 958 -16.89 23.01 -0.96
N GLY A 959 -15.65 23.34 -0.63
CA GLY A 959 -14.47 22.79 -1.29
C GLY A 959 -13.90 21.57 -0.59
N THR A 960 -12.71 21.17 -1.01
CA THR A 960 -11.95 20.08 -0.38
C THR A 960 -11.70 20.38 1.10
N GLY A 961 -11.86 19.35 1.95
CA GLY A 961 -11.88 19.50 3.41
C GLY A 961 -13.29 19.61 4.00
N GLY A 962 -14.27 20.03 3.21
CA GLY A 962 -15.67 20.05 3.61
C GLY A 962 -16.09 21.23 4.49
N ALA A 963 -17.36 21.25 4.86
CA ALA A 963 -18.01 22.24 5.70
C ALA A 963 -18.54 21.57 6.97
N THR A 964 -18.24 22.14 8.14
CA THR A 964 -18.89 21.73 9.38
C THR A 964 -19.86 22.80 9.86
N PHE A 965 -21.10 22.42 10.14
CA PHE A 965 -22.08 23.26 10.82
C PHE A 965 -22.33 22.73 12.22
N ASP A 966 -21.95 23.52 13.23
CA ASP A 966 -22.22 23.24 14.63
C ASP A 966 -23.43 24.03 15.10
N THR A 967 -24.58 23.37 15.18
CA THR A 967 -25.81 24.03 15.65
C THR A 967 -25.75 24.45 17.10
N ASN A 968 -24.84 23.89 17.90
CA ASN A 968 -24.64 24.29 19.30
C ASN A 968 -25.96 24.28 20.12
N GLY A 969 -26.89 23.39 19.78
CA GLY A 969 -28.21 23.29 20.42
C GLY A 969 -29.31 24.18 19.83
N PHE A 970 -29.00 25.06 18.87
CA PHE A 970 -29.96 25.92 18.18
C PHE A 970 -30.54 25.25 16.92
N SER A 971 -31.57 25.85 16.35
CA SER A 971 -32.25 25.34 15.14
C SER A 971 -32.20 26.33 13.96
N PRO A 972 -31.05 26.50 13.30
CA PRO A 972 -30.92 27.40 12.14
C PRO A 972 -31.55 26.84 10.87
N THR A 973 -31.99 27.74 9.99
CA THR A 973 -32.55 27.43 8.67
C THR A 973 -31.76 28.15 7.58
N PHE A 974 -31.41 27.43 6.50
CA PHE A 974 -30.82 27.99 5.29
C PHE A 974 -31.79 27.88 4.11
N ALA A 975 -32.11 29.02 3.49
CA ALA A 975 -32.89 29.05 2.25
C ALA A 975 -32.09 28.68 1.00
N ASN A 976 -30.76 28.84 1.06
CA ASN A 976 -29.91 28.83 -0.11
C ASN A 976 -29.39 27.43 -0.44
N ALA A 977 -29.13 27.21 -1.73
CA ALA A 977 -28.37 26.06 -2.20
C ALA A 977 -26.97 26.03 -1.58
N ILE A 978 -26.51 24.83 -1.25
CA ILE A 978 -25.18 24.59 -0.69
C ILE A 978 -24.33 23.81 -1.72
N GLY A 979 -23.12 24.27 -1.98
CA GLY A 979 -22.13 23.57 -2.80
C GLY A 979 -21.82 24.25 -4.14
N ASN A 980 -20.88 23.63 -4.87
CA ASN A 980 -20.32 24.13 -6.13
C ASN A 980 -19.98 23.00 -7.12
N SER A 981 -20.69 21.86 -7.07
CA SER A 981 -20.35 20.65 -7.84
C SER A 981 -18.98 20.02 -7.53
N GLY A 982 -18.32 20.47 -6.45
CA GLY A 982 -17.07 19.89 -5.96
C GLY A 982 -17.26 18.73 -5.00
N ALA A 983 -16.19 17.97 -4.77
CA ALA A 983 -16.13 16.79 -3.91
C ALA A 983 -16.07 17.09 -2.38
N GLY A 984 -16.37 18.33 -1.98
CA GLY A 984 -16.39 18.73 -0.57
C GLY A 984 -17.53 18.07 0.21
N SER A 985 -17.30 17.71 1.46
CA SER A 985 -18.28 17.07 2.35
C SER A 985 -19.04 18.05 3.22
N LEU A 986 -20.24 17.67 3.68
CA LEU A 986 -21.01 18.40 4.69
C LEU A 986 -21.04 17.59 5.99
N THR A 987 -20.64 18.19 7.11
CA THR A 987 -20.75 17.60 8.45
C THR A 987 -21.66 18.45 9.34
N LYS A 988 -22.68 17.82 9.90
CA LYS A 988 -23.60 18.42 10.88
C LYS A 988 -23.27 17.91 12.28
N ILE A 989 -22.91 18.82 13.17
CA ILE A 989 -22.69 18.55 14.60
C ILE A 989 -23.61 19.41 15.48
N GLY A 990 -23.55 19.21 16.80
CA GLY A 990 -24.43 19.88 17.76
C GLY A 990 -25.82 19.24 17.85
N THR A 991 -26.48 19.40 19.00
CA THR A 991 -27.73 18.69 19.32
C THR A 991 -28.99 19.26 18.66
N GLY A 992 -28.95 20.51 18.16
CA GLY A 992 -30.10 21.15 17.53
C GLY A 992 -30.32 20.78 16.05
N THR A 993 -31.33 21.38 15.42
CA THR A 993 -31.80 21.03 14.06
C THR A 993 -31.23 21.97 12.99
N LEU A 994 -30.49 21.47 12.01
CA LEU A 994 -30.13 22.24 10.81
C LEU A 994 -31.15 21.97 9.70
N THR A 995 -31.87 22.99 9.24
CA THR A 995 -32.86 22.87 8.15
C THR A 995 -32.31 23.42 6.84
N LEU A 996 -32.30 22.60 5.78
CA LEU A 996 -31.83 22.96 4.43
C LEU A 996 -33.00 23.05 3.45
N ASN A 997 -33.32 24.26 2.99
CA ASN A 997 -34.42 24.53 2.06
C ASN A 997 -33.96 24.79 0.62
N GLY A 998 -32.65 24.72 0.34
CA GLY A 998 -32.09 24.84 -1.00
C GLY A 998 -31.50 23.52 -1.49
N ALA A 999 -31.66 23.22 -2.79
CA ALA A 999 -31.06 22.04 -3.39
C ALA A 999 -29.53 22.14 -3.35
N ALA A 1000 -28.86 21.10 -2.86
CA ALA A 1000 -27.42 21.03 -2.79
C ALA A 1000 -26.81 20.62 -4.14
N SER A 1001 -25.59 21.08 -4.41
CA SER A 1001 -24.84 20.73 -5.62
C SER A 1001 -23.49 20.07 -5.33
N TYR A 1002 -23.03 19.98 -4.08
CA TYR A 1002 -21.78 19.28 -3.74
C TYR A 1002 -21.93 17.76 -3.93
N THR A 1003 -20.83 17.09 -4.26
CA THR A 1003 -20.79 15.65 -4.56
C THR A 1003 -20.05 14.84 -3.50
N GLY A 1004 -19.43 15.50 -2.51
CA GLY A 1004 -18.81 14.84 -1.36
C GLY A 1004 -19.84 14.29 -0.36
N ALA A 1005 -19.34 13.58 0.65
CA ALA A 1005 -20.17 12.90 1.64
C ALA A 1005 -20.96 13.87 2.54
N THR A 1006 -22.13 13.43 3.01
CA THR A 1006 -22.88 14.10 4.08
C THR A 1006 -22.78 13.27 5.35
N THR A 1007 -22.37 13.87 6.47
CA THR A 1007 -22.30 13.22 7.78
C THR A 1007 -23.18 13.96 8.77
N VAL A 1008 -24.15 13.26 9.36
CA VAL A 1008 -24.93 13.75 10.51
C VAL A 1008 -24.33 13.11 11.75
N SER A 1009 -23.54 13.87 12.50
CA SER A 1009 -22.83 13.37 13.68
C SER A 1009 -23.67 13.48 14.96
N ALA A 1010 -24.55 14.48 15.05
CA ALA A 1010 -25.43 14.69 16.19
C ALA A 1010 -26.66 15.55 15.81
N GLY A 1011 -27.72 15.43 16.62
CA GLY A 1011 -28.96 16.17 16.44
C GLY A 1011 -29.68 15.80 15.15
N THR A 1012 -30.37 16.77 14.55
CA THR A 1012 -31.19 16.56 13.34
C THR A 1012 -30.65 17.36 12.16
N LEU A 1013 -30.47 16.71 11.02
CA LEU A 1013 -30.41 17.36 9.70
C LEU A 1013 -31.78 17.21 9.05
N ALA A 1014 -32.50 18.32 8.85
CA ALA A 1014 -33.79 18.33 8.20
C ALA A 1014 -33.64 18.84 6.75
N ILE A 1015 -34.15 18.08 5.78
CA ILE A 1015 -34.25 18.55 4.39
C ILE A 1015 -35.66 19.09 4.14
N GLY A 1016 -35.74 20.30 3.58
CA GLY A 1016 -36.99 21.01 3.27
C GLY A 1016 -37.26 21.15 1.79
N VAL A 1017 -36.44 20.53 0.94
CA VAL A 1017 -36.61 20.49 -0.53
C VAL A 1017 -36.01 19.20 -1.07
N ASN A 1018 -36.41 18.80 -2.28
CA ASN A 1018 -35.76 17.70 -2.99
C ASN A 1018 -34.27 18.02 -3.21
N SER A 1019 -33.42 17.02 -3.00
CA SER A 1019 -31.97 17.10 -3.18
C SER A 1019 -31.29 18.14 -2.29
N ALA A 1020 -31.79 18.40 -1.08
CA ALA A 1020 -31.16 19.37 -0.16
C ALA A 1020 -29.81 18.92 0.44
N ILE A 1021 -29.44 17.65 0.24
CA ILE A 1021 -28.10 17.11 0.51
C ILE A 1021 -27.43 16.65 -0.77
N GLY A 1022 -26.09 16.65 -0.78
CA GLY A 1022 -25.28 16.29 -1.93
C GLY A 1022 -25.36 14.81 -2.30
N THR A 1023 -24.80 14.46 -3.46
CA THR A 1023 -24.91 13.11 -4.03
C THR A 1023 -23.88 12.10 -3.53
N GLY A 1024 -22.96 12.50 -2.65
CA GLY A 1024 -21.97 11.62 -2.07
C GLY A 1024 -22.56 10.64 -1.05
N ALA A 1025 -21.70 9.90 -0.36
CA ALA A 1025 -22.14 8.95 0.66
C ALA A 1025 -22.79 9.68 1.84
N LEU A 1026 -23.83 9.09 2.44
CA LEU A 1026 -24.48 9.57 3.64
C LEU A 1026 -24.08 8.71 4.84
N THR A 1027 -23.61 9.35 5.90
CA THR A 1027 -23.43 8.70 7.21
C THR A 1027 -24.34 9.36 8.23
N VAL A 1028 -25.21 8.56 8.86
CA VAL A 1028 -25.96 8.99 10.04
C VAL A 1028 -25.33 8.31 11.25
N SER A 1029 -24.78 9.12 12.14
CA SER A 1029 -24.05 8.67 13.32
C SER A 1029 -25.01 8.39 14.48
N SER A 1030 -24.48 7.71 15.49
CA SER A 1030 -25.20 7.22 16.66
C SER A 1030 -26.07 8.31 17.28
N ALA A 1031 -27.36 8.00 17.51
CA ALA A 1031 -28.37 8.92 18.01
C ALA A 1031 -28.65 10.19 17.17
N ALA A 1032 -28.14 10.27 15.93
CA ALA A 1032 -28.45 11.35 15.01
C ALA A 1032 -29.66 11.02 14.12
N THR A 1033 -30.29 12.07 13.58
CA THR A 1033 -31.48 11.96 12.72
C THR A 1033 -31.28 12.69 11.39
N LEU A 1034 -31.58 12.00 10.28
CA LEU A 1034 -31.90 12.65 9.01
C LEU A 1034 -33.43 12.70 8.88
N ALA A 1035 -34.01 13.90 8.86
CA ALA A 1035 -35.44 14.11 8.71
C ALA A 1035 -35.78 14.53 7.28
N MET A 1036 -36.39 13.63 6.50
CA MET A 1036 -36.66 13.83 5.07
C MET A 1036 -38.01 14.47 4.74
N GLY A 1037 -38.98 14.45 5.66
CA GLY A 1037 -40.35 14.85 5.33
C GLY A 1037 -40.87 14.08 4.12
N ALA A 1038 -41.48 14.76 3.15
CA ALA A 1038 -41.93 14.18 1.88
C ALA A 1038 -40.93 14.36 0.72
N PHE A 1039 -39.69 14.78 1.02
CA PHE A 1039 -38.70 15.14 0.01
C PHE A 1039 -37.78 13.98 -0.36
N ASN A 1040 -37.24 14.05 -1.57
CA ASN A 1040 -36.36 13.02 -2.12
C ASN A 1040 -34.89 13.43 -2.02
N ALA A 1041 -34.00 12.45 -1.87
CA ALA A 1041 -32.55 12.64 -1.96
C ALA A 1041 -31.89 11.48 -2.70
N THR A 1042 -30.76 11.74 -3.35
CA THR A 1042 -29.95 10.74 -4.05
C THR A 1042 -28.54 10.77 -3.49
N ILE A 1043 -27.98 9.61 -3.12
CA ILE A 1043 -26.68 9.45 -2.47
C ILE A 1043 -25.91 8.28 -3.09
N SER A 1044 -24.58 8.29 -2.97
CA SER A 1044 -23.72 7.24 -3.54
C SER A 1044 -23.54 6.00 -2.65
N GLY A 1045 -23.98 6.08 -1.40
CA GLY A 1045 -23.87 5.00 -0.41
C GLY A 1045 -24.45 5.45 0.92
N LEU A 1046 -24.87 4.52 1.77
CA LEU A 1046 -25.48 4.80 3.07
C LEU A 1046 -24.73 4.06 4.18
N THR A 1047 -24.48 4.74 5.30
CA THR A 1047 -23.99 4.12 6.52
C THR A 1047 -24.81 4.60 7.72
N LEU A 1048 -25.38 3.65 8.45
CA LEU A 1048 -25.89 3.88 9.80
C LEU A 1048 -24.84 3.35 10.78
N SER A 1049 -24.30 4.19 11.65
CA SER A 1049 -23.24 3.78 12.58
C SER A 1049 -23.76 2.87 13.71
N ALA A 1050 -22.85 2.21 14.42
CA ALA A 1050 -23.18 1.37 15.58
C ALA A 1050 -23.34 2.20 16.88
N ALA A 1051 -23.59 1.51 18.01
CA ALA A 1051 -23.70 2.01 19.39
C ALA A 1051 -25.04 2.58 19.88
N SER A 1052 -25.78 3.38 19.11
CA SER A 1052 -27.14 3.81 19.49
C SER A 1052 -28.01 4.04 18.26
N ALA A 1053 -29.33 3.90 18.42
CA ALA A 1053 -30.27 3.91 17.31
C ALA A 1053 -30.24 5.25 16.56
N ASN A 1054 -29.85 5.17 15.29
CA ASN A 1054 -29.93 6.23 14.30
C ASN A 1054 -31.35 6.27 13.69
N VAL A 1055 -31.80 7.42 13.19
CA VAL A 1055 -33.13 7.54 12.56
C VAL A 1055 -33.04 8.22 11.20
N ILE A 1056 -33.61 7.60 10.16
CA ILE A 1056 -33.97 8.28 8.92
C ILE A 1056 -35.50 8.31 8.84
N SER A 1057 -36.08 9.49 9.04
CA SER A 1057 -37.54 9.68 9.12
C SER A 1057 -38.11 10.39 7.89
N GLY A 1058 -39.41 10.27 7.67
CA GLY A 1058 -40.12 10.85 6.54
C GLY A 1058 -40.74 9.81 5.61
N SER A 1059 -41.48 10.27 4.61
CA SER A 1059 -42.19 9.47 3.61
C SER A 1059 -41.65 9.68 2.18
N GLY A 1060 -40.62 10.51 2.01
CA GLY A 1060 -39.95 10.70 0.73
C GLY A 1060 -39.15 9.49 0.27
N THR A 1061 -38.39 9.65 -0.82
CA THR A 1061 -37.54 8.60 -1.40
C THR A 1061 -36.05 8.90 -1.19
N LEU A 1062 -35.31 7.96 -0.61
CA LEU A 1062 -33.85 7.97 -0.54
C LEU A 1062 -33.29 7.01 -1.60
N THR A 1063 -32.77 7.57 -2.69
CA THR A 1063 -32.13 6.80 -3.76
C THR A 1063 -30.66 6.57 -3.40
N VAL A 1064 -30.22 5.31 -3.36
CA VAL A 1064 -28.84 4.94 -3.02
C VAL A 1064 -28.23 4.18 -4.21
N ASN A 1065 -27.13 4.69 -4.76
CA ASN A 1065 -26.47 4.15 -5.96
C ASN A 1065 -25.16 3.40 -5.65
N GLY A 1066 -25.03 2.88 -4.43
CA GLY A 1066 -23.92 2.06 -3.96
C GLY A 1066 -24.33 1.30 -2.71
N ASP A 1067 -23.39 0.86 -1.87
CA ASP A 1067 -23.74 0.02 -0.73
C ASP A 1067 -24.39 0.80 0.42
N ALA A 1068 -25.36 0.15 1.08
CA ALA A 1068 -25.99 0.61 2.31
C ALA A 1068 -25.58 -0.32 3.47
N THR A 1069 -24.59 0.08 4.25
CA THR A 1069 -24.18 -0.62 5.47
C THR A 1069 -25.00 -0.14 6.66
N LEU A 1070 -25.92 -0.98 7.11
CA LEU A 1070 -26.88 -0.64 8.15
C LEU A 1070 -26.50 -1.36 9.44
N ASN A 1071 -25.95 -0.66 10.43
CA ASN A 1071 -25.54 -1.32 11.69
C ASN A 1071 -26.65 -1.33 12.74
N GLN A 1072 -27.39 -0.22 12.89
CA GLN A 1072 -28.49 -0.07 13.85
C GLN A 1072 -29.44 1.06 13.43
N GLY A 1073 -30.71 1.01 13.81
CA GLY A 1073 -31.63 2.16 13.74
C GLY A 1073 -32.91 1.88 12.96
N SER A 1074 -33.57 2.94 12.48
CA SER A 1074 -34.78 2.82 11.67
C SER A 1074 -34.72 3.67 10.40
N ILE A 1075 -35.33 3.17 9.33
CA ILE A 1075 -35.49 3.85 8.04
C ILE A 1075 -36.97 3.80 7.65
N ALA A 1076 -37.62 4.96 7.67
CA ALA A 1076 -38.99 5.16 7.22
C ALA A 1076 -39.19 5.55 5.74
N PRO A 1077 -38.29 6.29 5.06
CA PRO A 1077 -38.51 6.62 3.64
C PRO A 1077 -38.40 5.40 2.74
N VAL A 1078 -38.92 5.53 1.51
CA VAL A 1078 -38.75 4.54 0.44
C VAL A 1078 -37.28 4.49 0.03
N LEU A 1079 -36.66 3.31 0.04
CA LEU A 1079 -35.31 3.11 -0.48
C LEU A 1079 -35.38 2.77 -1.98
N ALA A 1080 -34.57 3.44 -2.80
CA ALA A 1080 -34.52 3.25 -4.25
C ALA A 1080 -33.06 3.14 -4.74
N GLY A 1081 -32.88 2.89 -6.04
CA GLY A 1081 -31.56 2.83 -6.69
C GLY A 1081 -31.00 1.41 -6.85
N THR A 1082 -29.72 1.30 -7.15
CA THR A 1082 -29.04 0.01 -7.39
C THR A 1082 -28.33 -0.52 -6.14
N MET A 1083 -28.70 -0.05 -4.95
CA MET A 1083 -27.99 -0.36 -3.71
C MET A 1083 -28.04 -1.81 -3.27
N ASN A 1084 -26.94 -2.26 -2.66
CA ASN A 1084 -26.91 -3.48 -1.86
C ASN A 1084 -27.11 -3.11 -0.39
N LEU A 1085 -28.00 -3.82 0.29
CA LEU A 1085 -28.28 -3.66 1.70
C LEU A 1085 -27.46 -4.68 2.49
N LEU A 1086 -26.51 -4.20 3.29
CA LEU A 1086 -25.66 -5.00 4.16
C LEU A 1086 -25.99 -4.73 5.62
N LYS A 1087 -26.31 -5.78 6.38
CA LYS A 1087 -26.52 -5.72 7.83
C LYS A 1087 -25.44 -6.55 8.52
N THR A 1088 -24.49 -5.90 9.21
CA THR A 1088 -23.21 -6.52 9.58
C THR A 1088 -22.89 -6.58 11.08
N THR A 1089 -23.61 -5.82 11.91
CA THR A 1089 -23.30 -5.72 13.35
C THR A 1089 -24.13 -6.69 14.18
N ALA A 1090 -23.48 -7.57 14.94
CA ALA A 1090 -24.11 -8.53 15.85
C ALA A 1090 -25.01 -7.85 16.92
N SER A 1091 -26.06 -8.54 17.34
CA SER A 1091 -27.00 -8.13 18.40
C SER A 1091 -27.79 -6.83 18.19
N GLN A 1092 -27.52 -6.08 17.12
CA GLN A 1092 -28.24 -4.85 16.80
C GLN A 1092 -29.37 -5.08 15.79
N THR A 1093 -30.42 -4.26 15.89
CA THR A 1093 -31.57 -4.26 14.97
C THR A 1093 -31.56 -3.03 14.07
N VAL A 1094 -31.87 -3.26 12.78
CA VAL A 1094 -32.27 -2.22 11.84
C VAL A 1094 -33.71 -2.49 11.41
N THR A 1095 -34.58 -1.48 11.48
CA THR A 1095 -35.99 -1.59 11.06
C THR A 1095 -36.24 -0.79 9.79
N LEU A 1096 -36.71 -1.45 8.73
CA LEU A 1096 -37.26 -0.81 7.53
C LEU A 1096 -38.78 -0.76 7.68
N SER A 1097 -39.32 0.41 8.03
CA SER A 1097 -40.75 0.57 8.31
C SER A 1097 -41.57 0.99 7.09
N ASN A 1098 -40.94 1.07 5.90
CA ASN A 1098 -41.62 1.30 4.64
C ASN A 1098 -42.03 -0.02 3.98
N ALA A 1099 -43.11 -0.01 3.19
CA ALA A 1099 -43.62 -1.21 2.52
C ALA A 1099 -43.28 -1.30 1.02
N ALA A 1100 -42.68 -0.26 0.43
CA ALA A 1100 -42.65 -0.07 -1.03
C ALA A 1100 -41.30 0.41 -1.58
N SER A 1101 -40.18 0.00 -0.97
CA SER A 1101 -38.85 0.23 -1.53
C SER A 1101 -38.72 -0.41 -2.92
N THR A 1102 -37.94 0.22 -3.79
CA THR A 1102 -37.79 -0.11 -5.22
C THR A 1102 -36.35 -0.44 -5.61
N PHE A 1103 -35.41 -0.47 -4.66
CA PHE A 1103 -34.01 -0.77 -4.98
C PHE A 1103 -33.81 -2.17 -5.56
N THR A 1104 -32.78 -2.36 -6.38
CA THR A 1104 -32.57 -3.60 -7.16
C THR A 1104 -31.31 -4.39 -6.82
N GLY A 1105 -30.48 -3.91 -5.89
CA GLY A 1105 -29.30 -4.64 -5.42
C GLY A 1105 -29.63 -5.68 -4.34
N LEU A 1106 -28.59 -6.37 -3.88
CA LEU A 1106 -28.72 -7.53 -2.99
C LEU A 1106 -29.14 -7.11 -1.57
N THR A 1107 -29.92 -7.95 -0.88
CA THR A 1107 -29.99 -7.93 0.60
C THR A 1107 -29.10 -9.01 1.21
N TRP A 1108 -28.13 -8.62 2.04
CA TRP A 1108 -27.27 -9.53 2.81
C TRP A 1108 -27.27 -9.16 4.31
N ILE A 1109 -27.83 -10.06 5.11
CA ILE A 1109 -27.78 -10.02 6.56
C ILE A 1109 -26.61 -10.89 7.01
N GLN A 1110 -25.45 -10.26 7.22
CA GLN A 1110 -24.26 -10.94 7.70
C GLN A 1110 -24.34 -11.22 9.21
N ASP A 1111 -24.90 -10.28 9.98
CA ASP A 1111 -25.06 -10.41 11.44
C ASP A 1111 -26.16 -9.50 12.04
N GLY A 1112 -26.74 -9.90 13.17
CA GLY A 1112 -27.84 -9.24 13.88
C GLY A 1112 -29.16 -9.22 13.09
N THR A 1113 -30.09 -8.35 13.47
CA THR A 1113 -31.46 -8.38 12.96
C THR A 1113 -31.74 -7.29 11.92
N LEU A 1114 -32.25 -7.68 10.75
CA LEU A 1114 -32.96 -6.79 9.82
C LEU A 1114 -34.47 -7.04 9.94
N SER A 1115 -35.20 -6.06 10.45
CA SER A 1115 -36.65 -6.08 10.62
C SER A 1115 -37.33 -5.35 9.47
N VAL A 1116 -38.33 -5.98 8.85
CA VAL A 1116 -39.04 -5.46 7.68
C VAL A 1116 -40.55 -5.57 7.85
N THR A 1117 -41.29 -4.62 7.28
CA THR A 1117 -42.77 -4.60 7.36
C THR A 1117 -43.47 -5.17 6.11
N ALA A 1118 -42.76 -5.37 5.00
CA ALA A 1118 -43.32 -5.95 3.78
C ALA A 1118 -42.30 -6.82 3.04
N LEU A 1119 -42.72 -8.05 2.69
CA LEU A 1119 -41.99 -8.98 1.83
C LEU A 1119 -42.88 -9.32 0.63
N ALA A 1120 -42.39 -9.06 -0.58
CA ALA A 1120 -43.08 -9.37 -1.83
C ALA A 1120 -42.20 -10.23 -2.75
N ASP A 1121 -42.77 -10.71 -3.85
CA ASP A 1121 -42.06 -11.48 -4.87
C ASP A 1121 -40.85 -10.72 -5.47
N ALA A 1122 -39.93 -11.48 -6.07
CA ALA A 1122 -38.83 -10.95 -6.87
C ALA A 1122 -39.38 -10.03 -7.98
N GLY A 1123 -38.77 -8.86 -8.18
CA GLY A 1123 -39.24 -7.84 -9.11
C GLY A 1123 -40.43 -6.98 -8.63
N ALA A 1124 -41.05 -7.31 -7.51
CA ALA A 1124 -42.11 -6.49 -6.90
C ALA A 1124 -41.57 -5.62 -5.75
N ASN A 1125 -42.15 -4.43 -5.58
CA ASN A 1125 -41.77 -3.50 -4.51
C ASN A 1125 -42.09 -4.09 -3.13
N SER A 1126 -41.17 -3.92 -2.18
CA SER A 1126 -41.29 -4.40 -0.80
C SER A 1126 -40.38 -3.59 0.12
N SER A 1127 -40.30 -3.86 1.43
CA SER A 1127 -39.26 -3.24 2.27
C SER A 1127 -37.85 -3.57 1.78
N LEU A 1128 -37.65 -4.70 1.09
CA LEU A 1128 -36.38 -5.19 0.56
C LEU A 1128 -36.20 -4.91 -0.95
N GLY A 1129 -36.90 -3.89 -1.47
CA GLY A 1129 -36.72 -3.48 -2.86
C GLY A 1129 -37.44 -4.38 -3.87
N ALA A 1130 -37.16 -4.17 -5.15
CA ALA A 1130 -37.74 -4.85 -6.31
C ALA A 1130 -36.67 -5.57 -7.16
N ALA A 1131 -35.62 -6.10 -6.50
CA ALA A 1131 -34.52 -6.81 -7.16
C ALA A 1131 -34.99 -8.02 -8.00
N THR A 1132 -34.32 -8.24 -9.14
CA THR A 1132 -34.55 -9.34 -10.08
C THR A 1132 -33.27 -10.17 -10.27
N GLY A 1133 -33.39 -11.36 -10.87
CA GLY A 1133 -32.25 -12.25 -11.10
C GLY A 1133 -31.47 -12.56 -9.82
N ALA A 1134 -30.14 -12.68 -9.91
CA ALA A 1134 -29.30 -13.07 -8.78
C ALA A 1134 -29.43 -12.16 -7.54
N ASN A 1135 -29.78 -10.88 -7.72
CA ASN A 1135 -29.94 -9.92 -6.63
C ASN A 1135 -31.28 -10.07 -5.88
N ALA A 1136 -32.26 -10.78 -6.44
CA ALA A 1136 -33.56 -11.00 -5.80
C ALA A 1136 -33.48 -11.87 -4.53
N GLY A 1137 -32.37 -12.61 -4.37
CA GLY A 1137 -32.16 -13.50 -3.24
C GLY A 1137 -31.80 -12.73 -1.98
N ILE A 1138 -32.19 -13.28 -0.84
CA ILE A 1138 -31.85 -12.76 0.49
C ILE A 1138 -30.76 -13.67 1.06
N LEU A 1139 -29.57 -13.13 1.30
CA LEU A 1139 -28.48 -13.86 1.95
C LEU A 1139 -28.55 -13.63 3.46
N ILE A 1140 -28.50 -14.71 4.25
CA ILE A 1140 -28.52 -14.65 5.71
C ILE A 1140 -27.35 -15.47 6.26
N GLY A 1141 -26.53 -14.85 7.11
CA GLY A 1141 -25.28 -15.41 7.64
C GLY A 1141 -24.07 -15.11 6.76
N ASN A 1142 -22.87 -15.41 7.27
CA ASN A 1142 -21.60 -15.19 6.57
C ASN A 1142 -20.60 -16.36 6.74
N GLY A 1143 -21.04 -17.52 7.23
CA GLY A 1143 -20.15 -18.64 7.53
C GLY A 1143 -19.61 -18.67 8.97
N ALA A 1144 -19.49 -17.52 9.63
CA ALA A 1144 -18.82 -17.37 10.93
C ALA A 1144 -19.77 -16.95 12.07
N SER A 1145 -20.89 -16.29 11.78
CA SER A 1145 -21.84 -15.79 12.76
C SER A 1145 -23.10 -16.66 12.86
N THR A 1146 -23.65 -16.76 14.08
CA THR A 1146 -24.89 -17.48 14.39
C THR A 1146 -26.08 -16.56 14.72
N THR A 1147 -25.93 -15.25 14.56
CA THR A 1147 -26.88 -14.23 15.05
C THR A 1147 -27.56 -13.42 13.95
N ALA A 1148 -27.44 -13.85 12.69
CA ALA A 1148 -28.07 -13.19 11.56
C ALA A 1148 -29.57 -13.53 11.49
N THR A 1149 -30.43 -12.51 11.55
CA THR A 1149 -31.89 -12.66 11.59
C THR A 1149 -32.58 -11.77 10.57
N LEU A 1150 -33.46 -12.35 9.75
CA LEU A 1150 -34.50 -11.61 9.03
C LEU A 1150 -35.79 -11.67 9.86
N ALA A 1151 -36.26 -10.54 10.35
CA ALA A 1151 -37.50 -10.43 11.11
C ALA A 1151 -38.60 -9.77 10.26
N TYR A 1152 -39.76 -10.43 10.13
CA TYR A 1152 -40.94 -9.85 9.51
C TYR A 1152 -41.86 -9.31 10.60
N SER A 1153 -42.15 -8.01 10.64
CA SER A 1153 -42.84 -7.37 11.76
C SER A 1153 -44.21 -6.81 11.39
N SER A 1154 -44.88 -7.39 10.39
CA SER A 1154 -46.20 -6.94 9.94
C SER A 1154 -47.33 -7.84 10.44
N ALA A 1155 -48.46 -7.20 10.75
CA ALA A 1155 -49.68 -7.88 11.22
C ALA A 1155 -50.45 -8.60 10.08
N SER A 1156 -50.08 -8.39 8.82
CA SER A 1156 -50.72 -9.04 7.65
C SER A 1156 -49.91 -10.22 7.15
N SER A 1157 -50.59 -11.30 6.72
CA SER A 1157 -49.94 -12.40 6.01
C SER A 1157 -49.33 -11.92 4.69
N SER A 1158 -48.17 -12.46 4.32
CA SER A 1158 -47.49 -12.18 3.05
C SER A 1158 -46.76 -13.42 2.56
N SER A 1159 -46.63 -13.56 1.24
CA SER A 1159 -45.87 -14.61 0.57
C SER A 1159 -44.84 -14.00 -0.37
N SER A 1160 -43.69 -14.65 -0.52
CA SER A 1160 -42.64 -14.22 -1.43
C SER A 1160 -41.99 -15.42 -2.11
N ASN A 1161 -41.73 -15.31 -3.40
CA ASN A 1161 -40.95 -16.26 -4.19
C ASN A 1161 -39.43 -15.98 -4.18
N ARG A 1162 -38.95 -15.04 -3.35
CA ARG A 1162 -37.52 -14.74 -3.23
C ARG A 1162 -36.78 -15.93 -2.63
N ALA A 1163 -35.67 -16.32 -3.27
CA ALA A 1163 -34.79 -17.34 -2.74
C ALA A 1163 -34.11 -16.83 -1.45
N ILE A 1164 -34.17 -17.60 -0.38
CA ILE A 1164 -33.42 -17.33 0.85
C ILE A 1164 -32.22 -18.28 0.88
N LEU A 1165 -31.01 -17.69 0.89
CA LEU A 1165 -29.76 -18.43 0.93
C LEU A 1165 -29.13 -18.28 2.31
N LEU A 1166 -28.98 -19.41 3.00
CA LEU A 1166 -28.38 -19.49 4.33
C LEU A 1166 -26.87 -19.74 4.15
N ALA A 1167 -26.04 -18.73 4.43
CA ALA A 1167 -24.59 -18.82 4.35
C ALA A 1167 -24.01 -19.19 5.72
N GLY A 1168 -23.76 -20.48 5.96
CA GLY A 1168 -23.25 -20.99 7.24
C GLY A 1168 -23.04 -22.50 7.25
N THR A 1169 -21.92 -22.97 7.81
CA THR A 1169 -21.65 -24.42 8.00
C THR A 1169 -22.01 -24.93 9.40
N THR A 1170 -22.24 -24.03 10.38
CA THR A 1170 -22.46 -24.37 11.80
C THR A 1170 -23.47 -23.44 12.47
N GLY A 1171 -24.76 -23.58 12.14
CA GLY A 1171 -25.90 -22.97 12.87
C GLY A 1171 -26.05 -21.43 12.79
N GLY A 1172 -27.30 -20.94 12.81
CA GLY A 1172 -27.61 -19.56 13.22
C GLY A 1172 -27.92 -18.53 12.13
N ALA A 1173 -28.76 -18.90 11.16
CA ALA A 1173 -29.58 -17.94 10.43
C ALA A 1173 -31.04 -18.12 10.86
N THR A 1174 -31.68 -17.04 11.33
CA THR A 1174 -33.05 -17.07 11.85
C THR A 1174 -33.98 -16.30 10.93
N ILE A 1175 -35.13 -16.89 10.62
CA ILE A 1175 -36.28 -16.17 10.06
C ILE A 1175 -37.29 -16.07 11.19
N ASP A 1176 -37.58 -14.85 11.62
CA ASP A 1176 -38.47 -14.56 12.74
C ASP A 1176 -39.75 -13.92 12.20
N SER A 1177 -40.91 -14.45 12.60
CA SER A 1177 -42.21 -13.89 12.21
C SER A 1177 -42.60 -12.65 13.01
N GLY A 1178 -41.78 -12.20 13.97
CA GLY A 1178 -41.90 -10.92 14.67
C GLY A 1178 -43.22 -10.65 15.41
N ALA A 1179 -44.10 -11.66 15.47
CA ALA A 1179 -45.46 -11.65 15.99
C ALA A 1179 -45.57 -12.47 17.27
#